data_AF-A0A1I7S7H5-F1
#
_entry.id   AF-A0A1I7S7H5-F1
#
_cell.length_a   1.000
_cell.length_b   1.000
_cell.length_c   1.000
_cell.angle_alpha   90.00
_cell.angle_beta   90.00
_cell.angle_gamma   90.00
#
_symmetry.space_group_name_H-M   'P 1'
#
loop_
_entity.id
_entity.type
_entity.pdbx_description
1 polymer ?
#
loop_
_entity_poly.entity_id
_entity_poly.type
_entity_poly.pdbx_seq_one_letter_code
_entity_poly.pdbx_strand_id
1 'polypeptide(L)'
;MQNGFLSKKSVIVAKSSCDDVLAGENCWIAPTYKRAVLVLVDALRYDFVNKTGPEDQLFMEETMNILSSDREHARLYRFIADAPTTTMQRITALMTGSFPAFIEAGSNFAAVQVEEDNLLYQLKSLNKTITFYGDDTWAQLFPDAFSHSVGMDSFNVKDLDTVDTAVRQLLFNKSSNSNSTLLIAHFLGVDHCGHRYGPEHAEMKRKLKEMDDVIRRLVDAIDDDTILFVFGDHGMNKNGDHGGDTTLETTAGLIVYSPKGFHGEYTDTVRQIDMVPTLSLLLDVPIPFSSLGIVMKEFFEMSVLPKVASINVRQVVRYVDQYMRGNPEVERAAKKTIMYHEQTSGAASDGADFETIEELRDLVIHSMNRFDSGLVRTGATSLVESILVNLSLCFPEGDVHLIAAVIFHSAVFLLRLSAYFKNKDGDLLLNLALYGSIVYRLFVIGDVLNQLKHKMAGNCDRIAVPLVLFTLFSILPFSNSFIIYGMDTARFATSSVIVCMAYGQFKLDRKKPKRFIPLVLMLVCLRSGTLSSKCREELPECEDGVFSEEIGRLSHDADKVVRLLLGGLFLLWCGMRINNASNNFVSLTRAALRVMLFITFFHWLCEFEHDEKLKIYGLYSAQLVLAMCLLIFFATVLFAPRDDCLGLLMDLFIILMAVLGGDGVLVQLLAAREFLIQFRYFFITNEPIVSALVITMLNWVLFYSTGHIPTFSAIPFRAAFVFVSGEVLLRTLQGLFVILHLFCGHFLTALYVAGNQTDNHDVAPFFLLLSTIQVAFSCWATIFHRKHLMMYKVFAPYFLFTAAGLIVSITVILLSRLVFANKNKHA
;
A
#
# COMPACT_ATOMS: atom_id res chain seq x y z
N MET A 1 17.15 8.64 -14.88
CA MET A 1 17.70 7.34 -14.41
C MET A 1 17.34 7.24 -12.92
N GLN A 2 17.14 6.03 -12.40
CA GLN A 2 16.37 5.69 -11.18
C GLN A 2 16.72 6.52 -9.93
N ASN A 3 15.75 6.84 -9.07
CA ASN A 3 15.95 7.84 -8.00
C ASN A 3 15.80 7.29 -6.54
N GLY A 4 16.39 6.13 -6.21
CA GLY A 4 16.50 5.66 -4.81
C GLY A 4 16.14 4.19 -4.56
N PHE A 5 15.55 3.91 -3.39
CA PHE A 5 15.25 2.56 -2.87
C PHE A 5 14.11 1.81 -3.57
N LEU A 6 13.37 2.48 -4.43
CA LEU A 6 12.17 1.96 -5.06
C LEU A 6 12.38 2.04 -6.57
N SER A 7 12.08 0.96 -7.28
CA SER A 7 12.31 0.88 -8.73
C SER A 7 11.44 1.92 -9.45
N LYS A 8 12.05 2.66 -10.38
CA LYS A 8 11.37 3.56 -11.33
C LYS A 8 11.74 3.16 -12.74
N LYS A 9 10.77 3.06 -13.63
CA LYS A 9 11.03 2.77 -15.04
C LYS A 9 11.39 4.06 -15.79
N SER A 10 12.32 3.97 -16.74
CA SER A 10 12.51 5.02 -17.73
C SER A 10 11.51 4.83 -18.85
N VAL A 11 10.48 5.68 -18.89
CA VAL A 11 9.47 5.69 -19.95
C VAL A 11 10.11 6.06 -21.29
N ILE A 12 9.95 5.20 -22.29
CA ILE A 12 10.37 5.45 -23.67
C ILE A 12 9.14 5.81 -24.49
N VAL A 13 9.12 7.02 -25.03
CA VAL A 13 7.98 7.58 -25.80
C VAL A 13 7.96 7.18 -27.27
N ALA A 14 8.93 6.38 -27.73
CA ALA A 14 8.95 5.86 -29.10
C ALA A 14 7.74 4.95 -29.35
N LYS A 15 7.28 4.92 -30.61
CA LYS A 15 6.09 4.17 -31.04
C LYS A 15 6.46 3.25 -32.19
N SER A 16 5.82 2.09 -32.26
CA SER A 16 5.88 1.20 -33.41
C SER A 16 5.04 1.74 -34.57
N SER A 17 5.37 1.32 -35.79
CA SER A 17 4.68 1.65 -37.04
C SER A 17 4.65 0.45 -37.99
N CYS A 18 3.76 0.46 -38.98
CA CYS A 18 3.69 -0.61 -39.98
C CYS A 18 4.98 -0.74 -40.80
N ASP A 19 5.76 0.33 -40.95
CA ASP A 19 7.00 0.35 -41.74
C ASP A 19 8.20 -0.32 -41.03
N ASP A 20 8.05 -0.66 -39.75
CA ASP A 20 9.13 -1.24 -38.93
C ASP A 20 9.46 -2.70 -39.29
N VAL A 21 8.54 -3.37 -39.98
CA VAL A 21 8.67 -4.72 -40.53
C VAL A 21 8.52 -4.60 -42.05
N LEU A 22 9.20 -5.47 -42.83
CA LEU A 22 9.11 -5.43 -44.29
C LEU A 22 7.65 -5.53 -44.74
N ALA A 23 7.13 -4.41 -45.26
CA ALA A 23 5.72 -4.24 -45.61
C ALA A 23 5.30 -5.15 -46.76
N GLY A 24 4.20 -5.89 -46.53
CA GLY A 24 3.40 -6.53 -47.58
C GLY A 24 2.14 -5.72 -47.86
N GLU A 25 1.04 -6.36 -48.28
CA GLU A 25 -0.27 -5.71 -48.40
C GLU A 25 -0.92 -5.37 -47.04
N ASN A 26 -0.48 -6.05 -45.97
CA ASN A 26 -0.96 -5.87 -44.59
C ASN A 26 0.08 -5.07 -43.76
N CYS A 27 -0.29 -4.65 -42.54
CA CYS A 27 0.63 -3.89 -41.68
C CYS A 27 1.87 -4.72 -41.36
N TRP A 28 1.74 -5.78 -40.56
CA TRP A 28 2.84 -6.72 -40.28
C TRP A 28 2.51 -8.15 -40.71
N ILE A 29 1.24 -8.57 -40.59
CA ILE A 29 0.80 -9.95 -40.91
C ILE A 29 -0.66 -9.99 -41.37
N ALA A 30 -1.12 -11.08 -41.99
CA ALA A 30 -2.55 -11.21 -42.25
C ALA A 30 -3.31 -11.37 -40.91
N PRO A 31 -4.38 -10.61 -40.66
CA PRO A 31 -5.13 -10.72 -39.41
C PRO A 31 -5.86 -12.07 -39.33
N THR A 32 -5.75 -12.75 -38.19
CA THR A 32 -6.52 -13.97 -37.91
C THR A 32 -7.98 -13.63 -37.60
N TYR A 33 -8.20 -12.51 -36.91
CA TYR A 33 -9.51 -12.03 -36.48
C TYR A 33 -9.72 -10.58 -36.92
N LYS A 34 -10.98 -10.23 -37.20
CA LYS A 34 -11.36 -8.84 -37.47
C LYS A 34 -11.70 -8.08 -36.19
N ARG A 35 -12.06 -8.83 -35.14
CA ARG A 35 -12.55 -8.28 -33.88
C ARG A 35 -12.01 -9.06 -32.68
N ALA A 36 -11.78 -8.34 -31.58
CA ALA A 36 -11.54 -8.94 -30.27
C ALA A 36 -12.47 -8.34 -29.21
N VAL A 37 -12.91 -9.19 -28.29
CA VAL A 37 -13.68 -8.80 -27.10
C VAL A 37 -12.82 -9.13 -25.87
N LEU A 38 -12.50 -8.11 -25.08
CA LEU A 38 -11.77 -8.22 -23.83
C LEU A 38 -12.74 -7.98 -22.68
N VAL A 39 -12.89 -8.98 -21.80
CA VAL A 39 -13.64 -8.87 -20.56
C VAL A 39 -12.66 -8.94 -19.41
N LEU A 40 -12.36 -7.81 -18.80
CA LEU A 40 -11.59 -7.73 -17.59
C LEU A 40 -12.55 -7.89 -16.40
N VAL A 41 -12.34 -8.93 -15.60
CA VAL A 41 -13.01 -9.12 -14.30
C VAL A 41 -11.98 -8.83 -13.22
N ASP A 42 -12.11 -7.68 -12.56
CA ASP A 42 -11.16 -7.20 -11.56
C ASP A 42 -10.98 -8.25 -10.44
N ALA A 43 -9.72 -8.55 -10.12
CA ALA A 43 -9.29 -9.56 -9.17
C ALA A 43 -9.78 -11.01 -9.41
N LEU A 44 -10.05 -11.40 -10.66
CA LEU A 44 -10.42 -12.79 -11.01
C LEU A 44 -9.25 -13.76 -10.80
N ARG A 45 -9.20 -14.40 -9.64
CA ARG A 45 -8.26 -15.48 -9.32
C ARG A 45 -8.46 -16.70 -10.21
N TYR A 46 -7.36 -17.40 -10.53
CA TYR A 46 -7.43 -18.66 -11.28
C TYR A 46 -8.33 -19.70 -10.61
N ASP A 47 -8.32 -19.75 -9.28
CA ASP A 47 -9.06 -20.74 -8.51
C ASP A 47 -10.55 -20.38 -8.30
N PHE A 48 -10.98 -19.18 -8.70
CA PHE A 48 -12.41 -18.88 -8.89
C PHE A 48 -12.96 -19.49 -10.18
N VAL A 49 -12.10 -19.81 -11.15
CA VAL A 49 -12.51 -20.52 -12.36
C VAL A 49 -12.32 -22.01 -12.16
N ASN A 50 -11.08 -22.46 -11.94
CA ASN A 50 -10.79 -23.87 -11.77
C ASN A 50 -10.77 -24.28 -10.28
N LYS A 51 -11.63 -25.23 -9.91
CA LYS A 51 -11.66 -25.78 -8.56
C LYS A 51 -10.35 -26.50 -8.22
N THR A 52 -9.54 -25.93 -7.33
CA THR A 52 -8.24 -26.49 -6.91
C THR A 52 -8.17 -26.85 -5.42
N GLY A 53 -9.20 -26.51 -4.65
CA GLY A 53 -9.27 -26.62 -3.20
C GLY A 53 -10.37 -27.58 -2.70
N PRO A 54 -10.86 -27.40 -1.46
CA PRO A 54 -11.83 -28.29 -0.83
C PRO A 54 -13.21 -28.29 -1.55
N GLU A 55 -14.07 -29.26 -1.22
CA GLU A 55 -15.35 -29.47 -1.92
C GLU A 55 -16.29 -28.25 -1.87
N ASP A 56 -16.18 -27.41 -0.84
CA ASP A 56 -17.00 -26.22 -0.59
C ASP A 56 -16.42 -24.93 -1.21
N GLN A 57 -15.26 -24.99 -1.88
CA GLN A 57 -14.68 -23.84 -2.57
C GLN A 57 -15.66 -23.24 -3.59
N LEU A 58 -15.80 -21.91 -3.55
CA LEU A 58 -16.58 -21.13 -4.53
C LEU A 58 -15.85 -21.08 -5.88
N PHE A 59 -16.55 -21.43 -6.96
CA PHE A 59 -16.00 -21.36 -8.31
C PHE A 59 -17.09 -21.19 -9.38
N MET A 60 -16.67 -20.88 -10.60
CA MET A 60 -17.48 -20.64 -11.80
C MET A 60 -17.81 -21.97 -12.50
N GLU A 61 -18.86 -22.65 -12.01
CA GLU A 61 -19.27 -23.99 -12.44
C GLU A 61 -19.59 -24.07 -13.95
N GLU A 62 -20.36 -23.11 -14.46
CA GLU A 62 -20.80 -23.14 -15.87
C GLU A 62 -19.65 -22.86 -16.83
N THR A 63 -18.78 -21.91 -16.47
CA THR A 63 -17.57 -21.62 -17.23
C THR A 63 -16.65 -22.83 -17.30
N MET A 64 -16.49 -23.57 -16.20
CA MET A 64 -15.72 -24.81 -16.19
C MET A 64 -16.36 -25.92 -17.04
N ASN A 65 -17.68 -25.97 -17.13
CA ASN A 65 -18.37 -26.89 -18.03
C ASN A 65 -18.05 -26.57 -19.50
N ILE A 66 -18.06 -25.29 -19.89
CA ILE A 66 -17.67 -24.84 -21.25
C ILE A 66 -16.21 -25.25 -21.53
N LEU A 67 -15.29 -24.90 -20.63
CA LEU A 67 -13.86 -25.21 -20.76
C LEU A 67 -13.58 -26.72 -20.85
N SER A 68 -14.37 -27.54 -20.15
CA SER A 68 -14.18 -29.00 -20.12
C SER A 68 -14.79 -29.69 -21.33
N SER A 69 -15.90 -29.16 -21.85
CA SER A 69 -16.65 -29.75 -22.97
C SER A 69 -16.10 -29.34 -24.34
N ASP A 70 -15.48 -28.16 -24.45
CA ASP A 70 -14.98 -27.62 -25.71
C ASP A 70 -13.49 -27.21 -25.62
N ARG A 71 -12.62 -28.20 -25.46
CA ARG A 71 -11.16 -27.97 -25.35
C ARG A 71 -10.49 -27.55 -26.66
N GLU A 72 -11.21 -27.67 -27.78
CA GLU A 72 -10.72 -27.24 -29.09
C GLU A 72 -10.86 -25.72 -29.26
N HIS A 73 -11.96 -25.15 -28.75
CA HIS A 73 -12.27 -23.73 -28.90
C HIS A 73 -12.15 -22.93 -27.59
N ALA A 74 -12.06 -23.56 -26.42
CA ALA A 74 -11.93 -22.89 -25.12
C ALA A 74 -10.67 -23.34 -24.33
N ARG A 75 -9.96 -22.38 -23.72
CA ARG A 75 -8.74 -22.62 -22.92
C ARG A 75 -8.71 -21.80 -21.63
N LEU A 76 -8.05 -22.32 -20.59
CA LEU A 76 -7.91 -21.68 -19.28
C LEU A 76 -6.46 -21.64 -18.79
N TYR A 77 -5.87 -20.47 -18.70
CA TYR A 77 -4.50 -20.28 -18.28
C TYR A 77 -4.42 -19.71 -16.86
N ARG A 78 -3.37 -20.11 -16.15
CA ARG A 78 -2.79 -19.29 -15.08
C ARG A 78 -2.18 -18.05 -15.73
N PHE A 79 -2.76 -16.90 -15.44
CA PHE A 79 -2.38 -15.62 -16.03
C PHE A 79 -1.52 -14.84 -15.04
N ILE A 80 -0.20 -15.01 -15.17
CA ILE A 80 0.76 -14.56 -14.16
C ILE A 80 0.98 -13.05 -14.28
N ALA A 81 0.55 -12.32 -13.25
CA ALA A 81 0.76 -10.89 -13.08
C ALA A 81 2.08 -10.62 -12.35
N ASP A 82 2.90 -9.71 -12.87
CA ASP A 82 4.04 -9.18 -12.12
C ASP A 82 3.57 -8.26 -10.98
N ALA A 83 4.29 -8.25 -9.87
CA ALA A 83 4.06 -7.29 -8.78
C ALA A 83 4.58 -5.89 -9.14
N PRO A 84 3.93 -4.80 -8.68
CA PRO A 84 2.77 -4.76 -7.79
C PRO A 84 1.45 -5.10 -8.49
N THR A 85 0.65 -5.96 -7.84
CA THR A 85 -0.64 -6.46 -8.35
C THR A 85 -1.80 -5.49 -8.10
N THR A 86 -1.64 -4.22 -8.47
CA THR A 86 -2.70 -3.20 -8.37
C THR A 86 -3.34 -2.94 -9.74
N THR A 87 -4.66 -2.79 -9.80
CA THR A 87 -5.46 -2.61 -11.02
C THR A 87 -4.83 -1.68 -12.06
N MET A 88 -4.52 -0.43 -11.67
CA MET A 88 -3.96 0.58 -12.57
C MET A 88 -2.62 0.15 -13.21
N GLN A 89 -1.75 -0.50 -12.42
CA GLN A 89 -0.46 -1.00 -12.88
C GLN A 89 -0.60 -2.20 -13.81
N ARG A 90 -1.62 -3.03 -13.58
CA ARG A 90 -1.90 -4.22 -14.38
C ARG A 90 -2.55 -3.87 -15.70
N ILE A 91 -3.55 -2.99 -15.71
CA ILE A 91 -4.12 -2.41 -16.94
C ILE A 91 -3.01 -1.78 -17.81
N THR A 92 -2.11 -1.00 -17.22
CA THR A 92 -0.99 -0.38 -17.96
C THR A 92 -0.09 -1.43 -18.61
N ALA A 93 0.29 -2.50 -17.90
CA ALA A 93 1.11 -3.57 -18.47
C ALA A 93 0.36 -4.40 -19.52
N LEU A 94 -0.92 -4.68 -19.30
CA LEU A 94 -1.79 -5.42 -20.24
C LEU A 94 -2.02 -4.66 -21.55
N MET A 95 -1.82 -3.34 -21.59
CA MET A 95 -1.92 -2.55 -22.82
C MET A 95 -0.56 -2.21 -23.44
N THR A 96 0.52 -2.15 -22.66
CA THR A 96 1.87 -1.77 -23.14
C THR A 96 2.79 -2.97 -23.42
N GLY A 97 2.49 -4.14 -22.86
CA GLY A 97 3.33 -5.33 -22.89
C GLY A 97 4.59 -5.20 -22.04
N SER A 98 4.62 -4.25 -21.10
CA SER A 98 5.82 -3.84 -20.38
C SER A 98 5.78 -4.19 -18.90
N PHE A 99 6.96 -4.22 -18.26
CA PHE A 99 7.08 -4.54 -16.83
C PHE A 99 6.71 -3.32 -15.95
N PRO A 100 5.94 -3.49 -14.86
CA PRO A 100 5.57 -2.39 -13.95
C PRO A 100 6.75 -1.95 -13.05
N ALA A 101 6.73 -0.71 -12.57
CA ALA A 101 7.70 -0.23 -11.58
C ALA A 101 7.05 0.10 -10.22
N PHE A 102 7.77 -0.16 -9.13
CA PHE A 102 7.23 -0.12 -7.77
C PHE A 102 6.88 1.29 -7.29
N ILE A 103 7.60 2.34 -7.75
CA ILE A 103 7.23 3.74 -7.43
C ILE A 103 5.92 4.16 -8.11
N GLU A 104 5.58 3.59 -9.27
CA GLU A 104 4.39 4.01 -10.01
C GLU A 104 3.10 3.68 -9.25
N ALA A 105 3.15 2.68 -8.35
CA ALA A 105 2.06 2.38 -7.43
C ALA A 105 1.72 3.53 -6.47
N GLY A 106 2.71 4.33 -6.05
CA GLY A 106 2.49 5.53 -5.23
C GLY A 106 1.91 6.71 -6.02
N SER A 107 2.10 6.75 -7.34
CA SER A 107 1.41 7.68 -8.23
C SER A 107 0.01 7.21 -8.64
N ASN A 108 -0.42 5.99 -8.28
CA ASN A 108 -1.79 5.51 -8.52
C ASN A 108 -2.87 6.39 -7.86
N PHE A 109 -2.52 7.20 -6.85
CA PHE A 109 -3.45 8.16 -6.25
C PHE A 109 -3.79 9.35 -7.14
N ALA A 110 -3.01 9.57 -8.20
CA ALA A 110 -3.24 10.57 -9.23
C ALA A 110 -2.98 9.90 -10.57
N ALA A 111 -3.96 9.18 -11.13
CA ALA A 111 -3.84 8.45 -12.39
C ALA A 111 -3.06 9.28 -13.43
N VAL A 112 -1.80 8.88 -13.66
CA VAL A 112 -0.90 9.55 -14.60
C VAL A 112 -1.14 8.90 -15.95
N GLN A 113 -1.44 9.73 -16.95
CA GLN A 113 -1.61 9.30 -18.33
C GLN A 113 -0.44 8.42 -18.79
N VAL A 114 -0.75 7.32 -19.49
CA VAL A 114 0.26 6.42 -20.05
C VAL A 114 0.88 7.07 -21.30
N GLU A 115 2.15 7.46 -21.22
CA GLU A 115 2.89 8.04 -22.34
C GLU A 115 3.51 6.97 -23.27
N GLU A 116 3.76 5.77 -22.73
CA GLU A 116 4.37 4.65 -23.47
C GLU A 116 3.50 4.19 -24.63
N ASP A 117 4.14 3.59 -25.64
CA ASP A 117 3.41 2.91 -26.70
C ASP A 117 2.51 1.82 -26.13
N ASN A 118 1.31 1.71 -26.68
CA ASN A 118 0.31 0.77 -26.19
C ASN A 118 -0.64 0.35 -27.29
N LEU A 119 -1.31 -0.78 -27.09
CA LEU A 119 -2.21 -1.40 -28.04
C LEU A 119 -3.35 -0.46 -28.47
N LEU A 120 -3.90 0.32 -27.53
CA LEU A 120 -5.00 1.24 -27.83
C LEU A 120 -4.56 2.38 -28.76
N TYR A 121 -3.38 2.93 -28.51
CA TYR A 121 -2.75 3.91 -29.41
C TYR A 121 -2.53 3.32 -30.81
N GLN A 122 -2.02 2.09 -30.91
CA GLN A 122 -1.75 1.42 -32.19
C GLN A 122 -3.03 1.11 -32.98
N LEU A 123 -4.11 0.70 -32.32
CA LEU A 123 -5.41 0.54 -32.96
C LEU A 123 -5.94 1.88 -33.47
N LYS A 124 -5.90 2.92 -32.65
CA LYS A 124 -6.38 4.26 -33.01
C LYS A 124 -5.58 4.88 -34.16
N SER A 125 -4.25 4.71 -34.18
CA SER A 125 -3.38 5.24 -35.25
C SER A 125 -3.69 4.64 -36.62
N LEU A 126 -4.25 3.42 -36.65
CA LEU A 126 -4.74 2.73 -37.84
C LEU A 126 -6.24 2.95 -38.11
N ASN A 127 -6.85 3.95 -37.46
CA ASN A 127 -8.29 4.27 -37.55
C ASN A 127 -9.21 3.08 -37.20
N LYS A 128 -8.72 2.13 -36.38
CA LYS A 128 -9.54 1.03 -35.87
C LYS A 128 -10.37 1.54 -34.70
N THR A 129 -11.63 1.10 -34.65
CA THR A 129 -12.60 1.57 -33.65
C THR A 129 -12.49 0.79 -32.35
N ILE A 130 -12.50 1.50 -31.23
CA ILE A 130 -12.38 0.93 -29.88
C ILE A 130 -13.58 1.35 -29.05
N THR A 131 -14.30 0.38 -28.49
CA THR A 131 -15.43 0.60 -27.58
C THR A 131 -15.04 0.14 -26.18
N PHE A 132 -15.30 0.98 -25.17
CA PHE A 132 -15.03 0.68 -23.77
C PHE A 132 -16.26 0.88 -22.88
N TYR A 133 -16.52 -0.09 -22.01
CA TYR A 133 -17.51 -0.02 -20.93
C TYR A 133 -16.86 -0.43 -19.61
N GLY A 134 -16.97 0.39 -18.58
CA GLY A 134 -16.39 0.08 -17.29
C GLY A 134 -16.19 1.31 -16.44
N ASP A 135 -15.12 1.31 -15.65
CA ASP A 135 -14.79 2.41 -14.78
C ASP A 135 -13.96 3.52 -15.46
N ASP A 136 -13.83 4.65 -14.78
CA ASP A 136 -13.14 5.83 -15.30
C ASP A 136 -11.60 5.72 -15.30
N THR A 137 -11.04 4.69 -14.65
CA THR A 137 -9.59 4.39 -14.65
C THR A 137 -9.02 4.33 -16.07
N TRP A 138 -9.72 3.67 -17.00
CA TRP A 138 -9.28 3.55 -18.39
C TRP A 138 -9.23 4.89 -19.12
N ALA A 139 -10.21 5.77 -18.88
CA ALA A 139 -10.24 7.10 -19.48
C ALA A 139 -9.17 8.02 -18.89
N GLN A 140 -8.81 7.83 -17.62
CA GLN A 140 -7.70 8.55 -16.97
C GLN A 140 -6.34 8.07 -17.50
N LEU A 141 -6.13 6.76 -17.67
CA LEU A 141 -4.88 6.18 -18.17
C LEU A 141 -4.66 6.43 -19.67
N PHE A 142 -5.71 6.29 -20.48
CA PHE A 142 -5.67 6.37 -21.94
C PHE A 142 -6.66 7.42 -22.48
N PRO A 143 -6.43 8.72 -22.18
CA PRO A 143 -7.28 9.77 -22.68
C PRO A 143 -7.32 9.75 -24.21
N ASP A 144 -8.49 10.03 -24.77
CA ASP A 144 -8.80 10.03 -26.20
C ASP A 144 -8.66 8.68 -26.93
N ALA A 145 -8.31 7.57 -26.26
CA ALA A 145 -8.08 6.30 -26.95
C ALA A 145 -9.37 5.70 -27.55
N PHE A 146 -10.52 5.94 -26.94
CA PHE A 146 -11.78 5.26 -27.24
C PHE A 146 -12.62 6.03 -28.26
N SER A 147 -13.16 5.32 -29.26
CA SER A 147 -14.17 5.87 -30.18
C SER A 147 -15.52 6.04 -29.50
N HIS A 148 -15.83 5.15 -28.57
CA HIS A 148 -16.99 5.23 -27.69
C HIS A 148 -16.59 4.71 -26.30
N SER A 149 -16.86 5.48 -25.25
CA SER A 149 -16.61 5.06 -23.88
C SER A 149 -17.77 5.41 -22.95
N VAL A 150 -18.04 4.53 -22.00
CA VAL A 150 -18.88 4.83 -20.82
C VAL A 150 -18.03 4.49 -19.59
N GLY A 151 -17.46 5.53 -18.98
CA GLY A 151 -16.72 5.43 -17.72
C GLY A 151 -17.61 5.76 -16.53
N MET A 152 -17.53 4.95 -15.48
CA MET A 152 -18.27 5.09 -14.24
C MET A 152 -17.29 5.20 -13.06
N ASP A 153 -17.72 5.77 -11.94
CA ASP A 153 -16.86 5.89 -10.75
C ASP A 153 -16.57 4.51 -10.13
N SER A 154 -15.28 4.14 -10.02
CA SER A 154 -14.83 2.87 -9.42
C SER A 154 -14.45 2.96 -7.96
N PHE A 155 -14.28 4.15 -7.38
CA PHE A 155 -13.64 4.25 -6.06
C PHE A 155 -14.50 3.71 -4.91
N ASN A 156 -15.81 3.55 -5.13
CA ASN A 156 -16.71 3.04 -4.11
C ASN A 156 -16.70 1.50 -4.02
N VAL A 157 -15.73 0.92 -3.29
CA VAL A 157 -15.65 -0.53 -3.00
C VAL A 157 -16.88 -1.11 -2.28
N LYS A 158 -17.78 -0.25 -1.77
CA LYS A 158 -19.04 -0.70 -1.15
C LYS A 158 -20.11 -1.05 -2.20
N ASP A 159 -19.95 -0.62 -3.45
CA ASP A 159 -20.85 -0.91 -4.57
C ASP A 159 -20.38 -2.16 -5.33
N LEU A 160 -21.21 -3.19 -5.40
CA LEU A 160 -20.89 -4.44 -6.10
C LEU A 160 -21.59 -4.56 -7.46
N ASP A 161 -22.55 -3.70 -7.77
CA ASP A 161 -23.59 -4.02 -8.75
C ASP A 161 -23.87 -2.91 -9.77
N THR A 162 -23.65 -1.63 -9.44
CA THR A 162 -24.01 -0.52 -10.37
C THR A 162 -23.20 -0.59 -11.65
N VAL A 163 -21.87 -0.67 -11.53
CA VAL A 163 -20.95 -0.73 -12.69
C VAL A 163 -21.19 -2.01 -13.47
N ASP A 164 -21.15 -3.16 -12.80
CA ASP A 164 -21.38 -4.47 -13.42
C ASP A 164 -22.73 -4.56 -14.16
N THR A 165 -23.80 -4.03 -13.58
CA THR A 165 -25.13 -4.03 -14.20
C THR A 165 -25.15 -3.16 -15.46
N ALA A 166 -24.56 -1.98 -15.40
CA ALA A 166 -24.50 -1.07 -16.53
C ALA A 166 -23.62 -1.62 -17.66
N VAL A 167 -22.45 -2.18 -17.33
CA VAL A 167 -21.55 -2.87 -18.28
C VAL A 167 -22.30 -4.02 -18.94
N ARG A 168 -23.00 -4.86 -18.18
CA ARG A 168 -23.79 -5.98 -18.73
C ARG A 168 -24.89 -5.50 -19.69
N GLN A 169 -25.60 -4.42 -19.36
CA GLN A 169 -26.64 -3.86 -20.23
C GLN A 169 -26.04 -3.38 -21.56
N LEU A 170 -24.91 -2.67 -21.51
CA LEU A 170 -24.21 -2.16 -22.69
C LEU A 170 -23.61 -3.29 -23.53
N LEU A 171 -22.97 -4.27 -22.89
CA LEU A 171 -22.30 -5.40 -23.53
C LEU A 171 -23.26 -6.29 -24.34
N PHE A 172 -24.53 -6.38 -23.96
CA PHE A 172 -25.53 -7.17 -24.68
C PHE A 172 -26.52 -6.33 -25.50
N ASN A 173 -26.30 -5.02 -25.62
CA ASN A 173 -27.11 -4.17 -26.48
C ASN A 173 -26.62 -4.22 -27.94
N LYS A 174 -27.39 -4.86 -28.82
CA LYS A 174 -27.03 -5.07 -30.23
C LYS A 174 -26.81 -3.77 -31.03
N SER A 175 -27.44 -2.65 -30.64
CA SER A 175 -27.26 -1.37 -31.35
C SER A 175 -25.92 -0.69 -31.02
N SER A 176 -25.32 -0.98 -29.86
CA SER A 176 -24.08 -0.36 -29.39
C SER A 176 -22.80 -1.10 -29.83
N ASN A 177 -22.89 -2.37 -30.23
CA ASN A 177 -21.72 -3.27 -30.27
C ASN A 177 -21.30 -3.77 -31.66
N SER A 178 -22.02 -3.42 -32.73
CA SER A 178 -21.94 -4.15 -34.00
C SER A 178 -20.73 -3.84 -34.90
N ASN A 179 -19.86 -2.88 -34.58
CA ASN A 179 -18.81 -2.43 -35.51
C ASN A 179 -17.41 -2.20 -34.92
N SER A 180 -17.16 -2.46 -33.62
CA SER A 180 -15.82 -2.18 -33.06
C SER A 180 -14.77 -3.23 -33.44
N THR A 181 -13.52 -2.82 -33.67
CA THR A 181 -12.40 -3.76 -33.83
C THR A 181 -12.00 -4.33 -32.47
N LEU A 182 -12.03 -3.49 -31.44
CA LEU A 182 -11.81 -3.90 -30.06
C LEU A 182 -13.00 -3.46 -29.21
N LEU A 183 -13.53 -4.38 -28.41
CA LEU A 183 -14.46 -4.07 -27.33
C LEU A 183 -13.82 -4.45 -26.00
N ILE A 184 -13.86 -3.55 -25.03
CA ILE A 184 -13.35 -3.77 -23.68
C ILE A 184 -14.52 -3.58 -22.70
N ALA A 185 -14.75 -4.56 -21.85
CA ALA A 185 -15.70 -4.52 -20.74
C ALA A 185 -14.95 -4.77 -19.43
N HIS A 186 -15.05 -3.85 -18.47
CA HIS A 186 -14.40 -3.96 -17.16
C HIS A 186 -15.44 -4.10 -16.04
N PHE A 187 -15.42 -5.24 -15.34
CA PHE A 187 -16.29 -5.56 -14.21
C PHE A 187 -15.51 -5.44 -12.89
N LEU A 188 -16.09 -4.77 -11.90
CA LEU A 188 -15.44 -4.49 -10.60
C LEU A 188 -15.97 -5.35 -9.47
N GLY A 189 -17.15 -5.95 -9.63
CA GLY A 189 -17.89 -6.53 -8.52
C GLY A 189 -17.18 -7.69 -7.81
N VAL A 190 -16.28 -8.41 -8.48
CA VAL A 190 -15.47 -9.48 -7.87
C VAL A 190 -14.42 -8.88 -6.93
N ASP A 191 -13.59 -7.96 -7.40
CA ASP A 191 -12.62 -7.25 -6.55
C ASP A 191 -13.29 -6.53 -5.38
N HIS A 192 -14.34 -5.74 -5.65
CA HIS A 192 -15.07 -5.04 -4.61
C HIS A 192 -15.68 -6.01 -3.59
N CYS A 193 -16.16 -7.19 -4.02
CA CYS A 193 -16.64 -8.21 -3.10
C CYS A 193 -15.50 -8.79 -2.25
N GLY A 194 -14.33 -9.05 -2.84
CA GLY A 194 -13.12 -9.45 -2.13
C GLY A 194 -12.76 -8.43 -1.06
N HIS A 195 -12.58 -7.17 -1.46
CA HIS A 195 -12.30 -6.09 -0.54
C HIS A 195 -13.37 -5.92 0.51
N ARG A 196 -14.67 -6.10 0.21
CA ARG A 196 -15.82 -5.87 1.10
C ARG A 196 -16.08 -7.01 2.08
N TYR A 197 -15.99 -8.25 1.63
CA TYR A 197 -16.46 -9.42 2.37
C TYR A 197 -15.42 -10.54 2.48
N GLY A 198 -14.38 -10.50 1.65
CA GLY A 198 -13.43 -11.59 1.50
C GLY A 198 -13.85 -12.59 0.41
N PRO A 199 -12.87 -13.38 -0.10
CA PRO A 199 -13.06 -14.29 -1.23
C PRO A 199 -13.93 -15.51 -0.93
N GLU A 200 -14.14 -15.86 0.33
CA GLU A 200 -14.90 -17.05 0.75
C GLU A 200 -16.37 -16.73 1.13
N HIS A 201 -16.75 -15.45 1.08
CA HIS A 201 -18.10 -15.03 1.49
C HIS A 201 -19.18 -15.44 0.47
N ALA A 202 -20.41 -15.68 0.95
CA ALA A 202 -21.53 -16.08 0.08
C ALA A 202 -21.85 -15.06 -1.03
N GLU A 203 -21.62 -13.77 -0.81
CA GLU A 203 -21.73 -12.74 -1.84
C GLU A 203 -20.73 -12.93 -3.00
N MET A 204 -19.53 -13.47 -2.73
CA MET A 204 -18.58 -13.79 -3.80
C MET A 204 -19.17 -14.85 -4.74
N LYS A 205 -19.86 -15.85 -4.18
CA LYS A 205 -20.56 -16.87 -4.99
C LYS A 205 -21.59 -16.25 -5.93
N ARG A 206 -22.36 -15.26 -5.45
CA ARG A 206 -23.33 -14.53 -6.27
C ARG A 206 -22.63 -13.81 -7.43
N LYS A 207 -21.54 -13.10 -7.15
CA LYS A 207 -20.77 -12.36 -8.15
C LYS A 207 -20.10 -13.26 -9.18
N LEU A 208 -19.51 -14.38 -8.77
CA LEU A 208 -18.94 -15.39 -9.69
C LEU A 208 -20.03 -15.99 -10.59
N LYS A 209 -21.23 -16.24 -10.07
CA LYS A 209 -22.37 -16.73 -10.86
C LYS A 209 -22.84 -15.72 -11.92
N GLU A 210 -22.81 -14.42 -11.60
CA GLU A 210 -23.10 -13.38 -12.58
C GLU A 210 -22.07 -13.38 -13.71
N MET A 211 -20.79 -13.64 -13.40
CA MET A 211 -19.75 -13.77 -14.41
C MET A 211 -19.92 -15.04 -15.26
N ASP A 212 -20.35 -16.17 -14.67
CA ASP A 212 -20.74 -17.38 -15.42
C ASP A 212 -21.79 -17.04 -16.49
N ASP A 213 -22.84 -16.32 -16.10
CA ASP A 213 -23.91 -15.91 -17.01
C ASP A 213 -23.42 -14.97 -18.12
N VAL A 214 -22.48 -14.07 -17.81
CA VAL A 214 -21.87 -13.18 -18.81
C VAL A 214 -21.03 -13.97 -19.80
N ILE A 215 -20.14 -14.84 -19.33
CA ILE A 215 -19.24 -15.63 -20.19
C ILE A 215 -20.05 -16.54 -21.11
N ARG A 216 -21.01 -17.30 -20.57
CA ARG A 216 -21.87 -18.17 -21.37
C ARG A 216 -22.57 -17.41 -22.50
N ARG A 217 -23.17 -16.27 -22.18
CA ARG A 217 -23.87 -15.44 -23.18
C ARG A 217 -22.95 -14.83 -24.23
N LEU A 218 -21.69 -14.57 -23.89
CA LEU A 218 -20.70 -14.08 -24.85
C LEU A 218 -20.27 -15.20 -25.79
N VAL A 219 -19.94 -16.38 -25.25
CA VAL A 219 -19.60 -17.57 -26.05
C VAL A 219 -20.72 -17.88 -27.05
N ASP A 220 -21.99 -17.82 -26.61
CA ASP A 220 -23.16 -18.02 -27.48
C ASP A 220 -23.33 -16.94 -28.58
N ALA A 221 -22.71 -15.76 -28.41
CA ALA A 221 -22.96 -14.57 -29.22
C ALA A 221 -21.81 -14.18 -30.15
N ILE A 222 -20.59 -14.67 -29.93
CA ILE A 222 -19.45 -14.31 -30.79
C ILE A 222 -19.53 -15.04 -32.15
N ASP A 223 -19.03 -14.38 -33.20
CA ASP A 223 -18.96 -14.93 -34.55
C ASP A 223 -17.57 -15.51 -34.87
N ASP A 224 -17.47 -16.22 -36.00
CA ASP A 224 -16.24 -16.90 -36.43
C ASP A 224 -15.02 -15.96 -36.61
N ASP A 225 -15.23 -14.66 -36.80
CA ASP A 225 -14.17 -13.66 -37.00
C ASP A 225 -13.85 -12.84 -35.74
N THR A 226 -14.40 -13.25 -34.58
CA THR A 226 -14.20 -12.63 -33.28
C THR A 226 -13.50 -13.57 -32.31
N ILE A 227 -12.52 -13.05 -31.56
CA ILE A 227 -11.90 -13.78 -30.43
C ILE A 227 -12.29 -13.16 -29.09
N LEU A 228 -12.54 -14.00 -28.08
CA LEU A 228 -12.93 -13.59 -26.73
C LEU A 228 -11.81 -13.90 -25.72
N PHE A 229 -11.38 -12.88 -24.97
CA PHE A 229 -10.51 -13.01 -23.81
C PHE A 229 -11.28 -12.55 -22.57
N VAL A 230 -11.37 -13.41 -21.54
CA VAL A 230 -11.91 -13.06 -20.23
C VAL A 230 -10.82 -13.29 -19.20
N PHE A 231 -10.41 -12.26 -18.46
CA PHE A 231 -9.24 -12.37 -17.59
C PHE A 231 -9.35 -11.52 -16.33
N GLY A 232 -8.56 -11.91 -15.32
CA GLY A 232 -8.22 -11.05 -14.19
C GLY A 232 -6.93 -10.28 -14.46
N ASP A 233 -6.90 -9.03 -14.01
CA ASP A 233 -5.70 -8.19 -13.98
C ASP A 233 -4.79 -8.51 -12.78
N HIS A 234 -5.36 -8.98 -11.68
CA HIS A 234 -4.66 -9.61 -10.56
C HIS A 234 -5.53 -10.68 -9.90
N GLY A 235 -5.00 -11.31 -8.85
CA GLY A 235 -5.79 -12.04 -7.87
C GLY A 235 -5.92 -11.25 -6.57
N MET A 236 -6.20 -11.94 -5.46
CA MET A 236 -6.35 -11.35 -4.13
C MET A 236 -5.92 -12.35 -3.05
N ASN A 237 -5.44 -11.85 -1.91
CA ASN A 237 -5.09 -12.69 -0.78
C ASN A 237 -6.34 -13.23 -0.06
N LYS A 238 -6.14 -13.96 1.04
CA LYS A 238 -7.24 -14.58 1.83
C LYS A 238 -8.22 -13.56 2.42
N ASN A 239 -7.78 -12.32 2.63
CA ASN A 239 -8.58 -11.23 3.19
C ASN A 239 -9.26 -10.39 2.10
N GLY A 240 -9.08 -10.78 0.83
CA GLY A 240 -9.59 -10.06 -0.33
C GLY A 240 -8.84 -8.76 -0.64
N ASP A 241 -7.62 -8.61 -0.13
CA ASP A 241 -6.75 -7.46 -0.42
C ASP A 241 -5.65 -7.85 -1.44
N HIS A 242 -5.04 -6.88 -2.12
CA HIS A 242 -4.07 -7.11 -3.20
C HIS A 242 -3.01 -6.00 -3.29
N GLY A 243 -2.09 -6.08 -4.26
CA GLY A 243 -0.97 -5.15 -4.47
C GLY A 243 0.42 -5.70 -4.09
N GLY A 244 0.46 -6.90 -3.53
CA GLY A 244 1.67 -7.65 -3.18
C GLY A 244 2.18 -8.56 -4.31
N ASP A 245 2.86 -9.64 -3.90
CA ASP A 245 3.56 -10.60 -4.77
C ASP A 245 3.25 -12.06 -4.42
N THR A 246 2.20 -12.33 -3.63
CA THR A 246 1.83 -13.71 -3.30
C THR A 246 1.34 -14.48 -4.53
N THR A 247 1.40 -15.81 -4.47
CA THR A 247 0.83 -16.67 -5.51
C THR A 247 -0.65 -16.37 -5.74
N LEU A 248 -1.44 -16.12 -4.68
CA LEU A 248 -2.86 -15.81 -4.81
C LEU A 248 -3.11 -14.44 -5.46
N GLU A 249 -2.26 -13.45 -5.20
CA GLU A 249 -2.35 -12.13 -5.83
C GLU A 249 -1.81 -12.10 -7.27
N THR A 250 -0.82 -12.92 -7.59
CA THR A 250 -0.15 -12.94 -8.91
C THR A 250 -0.77 -13.93 -9.89
N THR A 251 -1.52 -14.93 -9.41
CA THR A 251 -2.13 -15.96 -10.27
C THR A 251 -3.59 -15.63 -10.58
N ALA A 252 -3.80 -14.76 -11.57
CA ALA A 252 -5.12 -14.49 -12.12
C ALA A 252 -5.56 -15.61 -13.08
N GLY A 253 -6.85 -15.65 -13.42
CA GLY A 253 -7.39 -16.52 -14.47
C GLY A 253 -7.39 -15.83 -15.83
N LEU A 254 -7.09 -16.56 -16.91
CA LEU A 254 -7.35 -16.15 -18.29
C LEU A 254 -8.12 -17.25 -19.01
N ILE A 255 -9.34 -16.94 -19.42
CA ILE A 255 -10.20 -17.78 -20.26
C ILE A 255 -10.15 -17.21 -21.67
N VAL A 256 -9.91 -18.06 -22.65
CA VAL A 256 -9.93 -17.67 -24.06
C VAL A 256 -10.88 -18.56 -24.83
N TYR A 257 -11.75 -17.95 -25.62
CA TYR A 257 -12.64 -18.65 -26.53
C TYR A 257 -12.41 -18.18 -27.97
N SER A 258 -12.17 -19.14 -28.85
CA SER A 258 -11.70 -18.97 -30.22
C SER A 258 -12.53 -19.88 -31.15
N PRO A 259 -13.45 -19.33 -31.96
CA PRO A 259 -14.26 -20.14 -32.89
C PRO A 259 -13.45 -20.85 -33.96
N LYS A 260 -12.24 -20.37 -34.27
CA LYS A 260 -11.31 -21.03 -35.20
C LYS A 260 -10.42 -22.08 -34.53
N GLY A 261 -10.59 -22.29 -33.22
CA GLY A 261 -9.79 -23.20 -32.41
C GLY A 261 -8.40 -22.67 -32.07
N PHE A 262 -7.55 -23.56 -31.55
CA PHE A 262 -6.14 -23.29 -31.23
C PHE A 262 -5.21 -24.27 -31.97
N HIS A 263 -3.97 -23.86 -32.19
CA HIS A 263 -2.95 -24.63 -32.88
C HIS A 263 -1.86 -25.08 -31.89
N GLY A 264 -1.24 -26.25 -32.07
CA GLY A 264 -0.07 -26.63 -31.27
C GLY A 264 -0.36 -27.08 -29.82
N GLU A 265 0.71 -27.11 -29.01
CA GLU A 265 0.67 -27.67 -27.65
C GLU A 265 0.19 -26.65 -26.63
N TYR A 266 -0.77 -27.09 -25.80
CA TYR A 266 -1.36 -26.28 -24.76
C TYR A 266 -0.44 -26.09 -23.56
N THR A 267 -0.17 -24.84 -23.21
CA THR A 267 0.51 -24.49 -21.96
C THR A 267 -0.49 -23.99 -20.94
N ASP A 268 -0.40 -24.43 -19.69
CA ASP A 268 -1.37 -24.04 -18.65
C ASP A 268 -1.07 -22.69 -17.98
N THR A 269 0.04 -22.05 -18.34
CA THR A 269 0.57 -20.86 -17.67
C THR A 269 1.16 -19.89 -18.68
N VAL A 270 0.74 -18.62 -18.61
CA VAL A 270 1.25 -17.52 -19.45
C VAL A 270 1.41 -16.24 -18.63
N ARG A 271 2.29 -15.32 -19.06
CA ARG A 271 2.40 -14.00 -18.40
C ARG A 271 1.40 -13.02 -19.00
N GLN A 272 0.98 -12.04 -18.20
CA GLN A 272 0.08 -10.99 -18.65
C GLN A 272 0.57 -10.21 -19.86
N ILE A 273 1.85 -9.89 -19.86
CA ILE A 273 2.49 -9.12 -20.94
C ILE A 273 2.54 -9.89 -22.28
N ASP A 274 2.42 -11.22 -22.26
CA ASP A 274 2.46 -12.09 -23.45
C ASP A 274 1.16 -11.96 -24.29
N MET A 275 0.05 -11.54 -23.66
CA MET A 275 -1.21 -11.26 -24.34
C MET A 275 -1.07 -10.10 -25.35
N VAL A 276 -0.23 -9.12 -25.06
CA VAL A 276 -0.11 -7.88 -25.86
C VAL A 276 0.43 -8.12 -27.27
N PRO A 277 1.60 -8.76 -27.47
CA PRO A 277 2.08 -9.06 -28.82
C PRO A 277 1.18 -10.08 -29.53
N THR A 278 0.56 -11.01 -28.78
CA THR A 278 -0.39 -11.99 -29.33
C THR A 278 -1.59 -11.29 -29.95
N LEU A 279 -2.28 -10.45 -29.18
CA LEU A 279 -3.45 -9.70 -29.64
C LEU A 279 -3.11 -8.71 -30.75
N SER A 280 -1.92 -8.10 -30.69
CA SER A 280 -1.44 -7.17 -31.74
C SER A 280 -1.39 -7.87 -33.10
N LEU A 281 -0.77 -9.05 -33.16
CA LEU A 281 -0.62 -9.79 -34.41
C LEU A 281 -1.91 -10.47 -34.87
N LEU A 282 -2.78 -10.92 -33.95
CA LEU A 282 -4.09 -11.47 -34.29
C LEU A 282 -5.01 -10.46 -35.01
N LEU A 283 -4.85 -9.16 -34.71
CA LEU A 283 -5.64 -8.07 -35.28
C LEU A 283 -4.90 -7.26 -36.36
N ASP A 284 -3.70 -7.72 -36.76
CA ASP A 284 -2.76 -6.99 -37.63
C ASP A 284 -2.59 -5.52 -37.23
N VAL A 285 -2.03 -5.32 -36.04
CA VAL A 285 -1.55 -4.02 -35.56
C VAL A 285 -0.10 -4.14 -35.05
N PRO A 286 0.70 -3.06 -35.10
CA PRO A 286 2.05 -3.08 -34.58
C PRO A 286 2.07 -3.47 -33.10
N ILE A 287 2.94 -4.42 -32.74
CA ILE A 287 3.27 -4.69 -31.33
C ILE A 287 3.80 -3.39 -30.72
N PRO A 288 3.25 -2.93 -29.58
CA PRO A 288 3.70 -1.70 -28.93
C PRO A 288 5.21 -1.68 -28.71
N PHE A 289 5.84 -0.54 -28.98
CA PHE A 289 7.30 -0.39 -28.95
C PHE A 289 7.93 -0.87 -27.64
N SER A 290 7.29 -0.62 -26.49
CA SER A 290 7.80 -1.00 -25.17
C SER A 290 7.49 -2.43 -24.74
N SER A 291 6.85 -3.24 -25.60
CA SER A 291 6.49 -4.61 -25.28
C SER A 291 7.71 -5.49 -25.11
N LEU A 292 7.71 -6.29 -24.04
CA LEU A 292 8.65 -7.36 -23.73
C LEU A 292 7.95 -8.73 -23.73
N GLY A 293 6.67 -8.78 -24.09
CA GLY A 293 5.91 -10.01 -24.17
C GLY A 293 6.39 -10.93 -25.28
N ILE A 294 6.12 -12.22 -25.09
CA ILE A 294 6.32 -13.26 -26.09
C ILE A 294 4.95 -13.69 -26.61
N VAL A 295 4.81 -13.85 -27.92
CA VAL A 295 3.54 -14.34 -28.49
C VAL A 295 3.19 -15.73 -27.95
N MET A 296 1.91 -15.94 -27.66
CA MET A 296 1.35 -17.24 -27.31
C MET A 296 1.28 -18.09 -28.58
N LYS A 297 2.20 -19.05 -28.71
CA LYS A 297 2.44 -19.81 -29.96
C LYS A 297 1.19 -20.51 -30.48
N GLU A 298 0.33 -20.96 -29.57
CA GLU A 298 -0.85 -21.75 -29.89
C GLU A 298 -1.98 -20.97 -30.60
N PHE A 299 -1.84 -19.66 -30.74
CA PHE A 299 -2.79 -18.80 -31.44
C PHE A 299 -2.50 -18.66 -32.94
N PHE A 300 -1.39 -19.23 -33.40
CA PHE A 300 -0.91 -19.08 -34.77
C PHE A 300 -0.67 -20.43 -35.41
N GLU A 301 -1.05 -20.57 -36.69
CA GLU A 301 -0.74 -21.76 -37.47
C GLU A 301 0.77 -22.01 -37.55
N MET A 302 1.18 -23.28 -37.56
CA MET A 302 2.58 -23.68 -37.65
C MET A 302 3.29 -23.11 -38.89
N SER A 303 2.57 -22.86 -39.98
CA SER A 303 3.08 -22.26 -41.21
C SER A 303 3.45 -20.78 -41.06
N VAL A 304 2.79 -20.08 -40.13
CA VAL A 304 2.91 -18.63 -39.92
C VAL A 304 3.81 -18.30 -38.72
N LEU A 305 3.96 -19.24 -37.78
CA LEU A 305 4.71 -19.09 -36.54
C LEU A 305 6.16 -18.58 -36.72
N PRO A 306 6.96 -19.02 -37.72
CA PRO A 306 8.31 -18.48 -37.91
C PRO A 306 8.32 -16.99 -38.25
N LYS A 307 7.33 -16.53 -39.04
CA LYS A 307 7.18 -15.10 -39.36
C LYS A 307 6.78 -14.30 -38.12
N VAL A 308 5.86 -14.83 -37.31
CA VAL A 308 5.40 -14.23 -36.06
C VAL A 308 6.57 -14.08 -35.07
N ALA A 309 7.37 -15.13 -34.90
CA ALA A 309 8.54 -15.12 -34.03
C ALA A 309 9.56 -14.05 -34.48
N SER A 310 9.84 -13.98 -35.78
CA SER A 310 10.75 -12.99 -36.36
C SER A 310 10.28 -11.54 -36.16
N ILE A 311 8.97 -11.29 -36.26
CA ILE A 311 8.37 -9.98 -35.99
C ILE A 311 8.51 -9.62 -34.51
N ASN A 312 8.18 -10.54 -33.62
CA ASN A 312 8.23 -10.32 -32.17
C ASN A 312 9.66 -10.03 -31.71
N VAL A 313 10.66 -10.81 -32.14
CA VAL A 313 12.06 -10.58 -31.76
C VAL A 313 12.57 -9.27 -32.30
N ARG A 314 12.21 -8.89 -33.55
CA ARG A 314 12.63 -7.62 -34.14
C ARG A 314 12.09 -6.41 -33.36
N GLN A 315 10.82 -6.45 -32.93
CA GLN A 315 10.27 -5.38 -32.10
C GLN A 315 11.01 -5.29 -30.76
N VAL A 316 11.24 -6.42 -30.07
CA VAL A 316 11.95 -6.44 -28.79
C VAL A 316 13.38 -5.92 -28.95
N VAL A 317 14.11 -6.35 -29.99
CA VAL A 317 15.47 -5.86 -30.27
C VAL A 317 15.50 -4.33 -30.45
N ARG A 318 14.53 -3.75 -31.17
CA ARG A 318 14.42 -2.28 -31.33
C ARG A 318 14.20 -1.57 -30.00
N TYR A 319 13.32 -2.11 -29.14
CA TYR A 319 13.10 -1.57 -27.81
C TYR A 319 14.37 -1.61 -26.97
N VAL A 320 15.04 -2.78 -26.94
CA VAL A 320 16.26 -2.95 -26.16
C VAL A 320 17.36 -2.04 -26.69
N ASP A 321 17.53 -1.86 -28.01
CA ASP A 321 18.54 -0.92 -28.57
C ASP A 321 18.33 0.51 -28.05
N GLN A 322 17.09 0.97 -28.01
CA GLN A 322 16.79 2.29 -27.48
C GLN A 322 16.99 2.36 -25.97
N TYR A 323 16.60 1.32 -25.23
CA TYR A 323 16.79 1.23 -23.79
C TYR A 323 18.28 1.19 -23.40
N MET A 324 19.12 0.51 -24.19
CA MET A 324 20.56 0.42 -24.01
C MET A 324 21.27 1.78 -24.02
N ARG A 325 20.79 2.77 -24.80
CA ARG A 325 21.42 4.11 -24.91
C ARG A 325 21.51 4.86 -23.58
N GLY A 326 20.70 4.48 -22.59
CA GLY A 326 20.75 5.00 -21.23
C GLY A 326 21.41 4.07 -20.20
N ASN A 327 21.88 2.88 -20.59
CA ASN A 327 22.32 1.84 -19.65
C ASN A 327 23.51 1.02 -20.19
N PRO A 328 24.77 1.47 -20.00
CA PRO A 328 25.97 0.87 -20.60
C PRO A 328 26.25 -0.59 -20.20
N GLU A 329 25.76 -1.04 -19.05
CA GLU A 329 25.90 -2.43 -18.62
C GLU A 329 24.95 -3.37 -19.37
N VAL A 330 23.70 -2.94 -19.55
CA VAL A 330 22.71 -3.66 -20.38
C VAL A 330 23.19 -3.70 -21.82
N GLU A 331 23.78 -2.60 -22.31
CA GLU A 331 24.29 -2.49 -23.66
C GLU A 331 25.26 -3.61 -24.03
N ARG A 332 26.23 -3.92 -23.17
CA ARG A 332 27.24 -4.96 -23.46
C ARG A 332 26.61 -6.36 -23.53
N ALA A 333 25.73 -6.68 -22.58
CA ALA A 333 25.10 -8.00 -22.52
C ALA A 333 24.10 -8.19 -23.68
N ALA A 334 23.26 -7.19 -23.94
CA ALA A 334 22.27 -7.26 -25.00
C ALA A 334 22.91 -7.33 -26.39
N LYS A 335 23.99 -6.56 -26.65
CA LYS A 335 24.76 -6.66 -27.91
C LYS A 335 25.28 -8.08 -28.15
N LYS A 336 25.75 -8.77 -27.10
CA LYS A 336 26.23 -10.16 -27.22
C LYS A 336 25.09 -11.10 -27.64
N THR A 337 23.94 -11.00 -26.98
CA THR A 337 22.75 -11.82 -27.31
C THR A 337 22.26 -11.53 -28.73
N ILE A 338 22.14 -10.25 -29.13
CA ILE A 338 21.72 -9.85 -30.47
C ILE A 338 22.70 -10.36 -31.54
N MET A 339 24.02 -10.20 -31.33
CA MET A 339 25.02 -10.70 -32.28
C MET A 339 24.98 -12.23 -32.42
N TYR A 340 24.76 -12.96 -31.33
CA TYR A 340 24.62 -14.41 -31.37
C TYR A 340 23.36 -14.83 -32.13
N HIS A 341 22.26 -14.12 -31.92
CA HIS A 341 21.03 -14.31 -32.67
C HIS A 341 21.22 -14.06 -34.18
N GLU A 342 21.87 -12.96 -34.58
CA GLU A 342 22.18 -12.65 -35.99
C GLU A 342 23.09 -13.71 -36.65
N GLN A 343 23.96 -14.37 -35.88
CA GLN A 343 24.83 -15.44 -36.39
C GLN A 343 24.11 -16.78 -36.54
N THR A 344 23.07 -17.05 -35.74
CA THR A 344 22.36 -18.34 -35.69
C THR A 344 21.03 -18.34 -36.45
N SER A 345 20.43 -17.17 -36.66
CA SER A 345 19.16 -16.96 -37.38
C SER A 345 19.18 -17.39 -38.85
N GLY A 346 20.35 -17.60 -39.45
CA GLY A 346 20.50 -18.22 -40.78
C GLY A 346 20.25 -19.74 -40.81
N ALA A 347 20.09 -20.40 -39.64
CA ALA A 347 19.91 -21.84 -39.50
C ALA A 347 18.54 -22.19 -38.87
N ALA A 348 17.45 -21.93 -39.60
CA ALA A 348 16.12 -22.56 -39.49
C ALA A 348 15.69 -23.17 -38.13
N SER A 349 15.79 -22.43 -37.04
CA SER A 349 15.39 -22.86 -35.70
C SER A 349 14.37 -21.88 -35.15
N ASP A 350 13.09 -22.21 -35.25
CA ASP A 350 11.96 -21.44 -34.70
C ASP A 350 12.11 -21.19 -33.19
N GLY A 351 12.92 -22.00 -32.49
CA GLY A 351 13.22 -21.83 -31.06
C GLY A 351 14.15 -20.65 -30.75
N ALA A 352 15.02 -20.26 -31.68
CA ALA A 352 16.07 -19.26 -31.42
C ALA A 352 15.51 -17.84 -31.23
N ASP A 353 14.45 -17.46 -31.96
CA ASP A 353 13.79 -16.16 -31.82
C ASP A 353 13.16 -16.01 -30.41
N PHE A 354 12.42 -17.03 -29.98
CA PHE A 354 11.76 -17.03 -28.68
C PHE A 354 12.78 -17.00 -27.53
N GLU A 355 13.82 -17.84 -27.60
CA GLU A 355 14.89 -17.87 -26.59
C GLU A 355 15.63 -16.51 -26.51
N THR A 356 15.84 -15.86 -27.65
CA THR A 356 16.43 -14.51 -27.70
C THR A 356 15.55 -13.47 -27.01
N ILE A 357 14.23 -13.51 -27.21
CA ILE A 357 13.30 -12.61 -26.53
C ILE A 357 13.33 -12.84 -25.02
N GLU A 358 13.37 -14.10 -24.57
CA GLU A 358 13.45 -14.44 -23.15
C GLU A 358 14.70 -13.86 -22.50
N GLU A 359 15.88 -14.06 -23.11
CA GLU A 359 17.14 -13.52 -22.61
C GLU A 359 17.15 -11.98 -22.55
N LEU A 360 16.66 -11.32 -23.61
CA LEU A 360 16.62 -9.86 -23.69
C LEU A 360 15.64 -9.27 -22.67
N ARG A 361 14.45 -9.86 -22.51
CA ARG A 361 13.49 -9.46 -21.49
C ARG A 361 14.09 -9.57 -20.09
N ASP A 362 14.67 -10.72 -19.77
CA ASP A 362 15.21 -10.98 -18.43
C ASP A 362 16.36 -10.01 -18.09
N LEU A 363 17.18 -9.67 -19.10
CA LEU A 363 18.22 -8.64 -18.97
C LEU A 363 17.63 -7.24 -18.68
N VAL A 364 16.58 -6.85 -19.40
CA VAL A 364 15.91 -5.55 -19.19
C VAL A 364 15.25 -5.50 -17.80
N ILE A 365 14.47 -6.51 -17.43
CA ILE A 365 13.81 -6.60 -16.11
C ILE A 365 14.86 -6.56 -14.99
N HIS A 366 15.96 -7.32 -15.13
CA HIS A 366 17.04 -7.30 -14.15
C HIS A 366 17.66 -5.89 -14.00
N SER A 367 17.79 -5.14 -15.08
CA SER A 367 18.29 -3.77 -15.05
C SER A 367 17.32 -2.79 -14.39
N MET A 368 16.01 -2.97 -14.56
CA MET A 368 14.96 -2.16 -13.96
C MET A 368 14.91 -2.31 -12.43
N ASN A 369 15.43 -3.41 -11.90
CA ASN A 369 15.47 -3.68 -10.45
C ASN A 369 16.76 -3.22 -9.75
N ARG A 370 17.55 -2.33 -10.36
CA ARG A 370 18.78 -1.79 -9.76
C ARG A 370 18.52 -0.51 -8.93
N PHE A 371 19.41 -0.25 -7.98
CA PHE A 371 19.32 0.89 -7.06
C PHE A 371 20.25 2.03 -7.48
N ASP A 372 19.80 3.26 -7.29
CA ASP A 372 20.69 4.42 -7.42
C ASP A 372 21.59 4.58 -6.19
N SER A 373 22.85 4.19 -6.36
CA SER A 373 23.84 4.24 -5.28
C SER A 373 24.14 5.67 -4.79
N GLY A 374 23.97 6.69 -5.65
CA GLY A 374 24.19 8.09 -5.30
C GLY A 374 23.13 8.59 -4.33
N LEU A 375 21.85 8.41 -4.67
CA LEU A 375 20.72 8.81 -3.83
C LEU A 375 20.62 7.99 -2.56
N VAL A 376 20.87 6.68 -2.64
CA VAL A 376 20.94 5.84 -1.43
C VAL A 376 22.00 6.38 -0.47
N ARG A 377 23.19 6.77 -0.98
CA ARG A 377 24.24 7.38 -0.16
C ARG A 377 23.82 8.73 0.41
N THR A 378 23.21 9.62 -0.39
CA THR A 378 22.74 10.93 0.06
C THR A 378 21.64 10.81 1.12
N GLY A 379 20.68 9.89 0.94
CA GLY A 379 19.63 9.61 1.93
C GLY A 379 20.20 9.04 3.24
N ALA A 380 21.07 8.04 3.17
CA ALA A 380 21.69 7.43 4.34
C ALA A 380 22.54 8.44 5.14
N THR A 381 23.33 9.26 4.45
CA THR A 381 24.14 10.31 5.10
C THR A 381 23.28 11.42 5.68
N SER A 382 22.16 11.76 5.05
CA SER A 382 21.18 12.71 5.61
C SER A 382 20.56 12.20 6.91
N LEU A 383 20.27 10.89 7.03
CA LEU A 383 19.76 10.31 8.28
C LEU A 383 20.80 10.36 9.40
N VAL A 384 22.08 10.11 9.11
CA VAL A 384 23.17 10.29 10.09
C VAL A 384 23.23 11.73 10.58
N GLU A 385 23.18 12.69 9.65
CA GLU A 385 23.20 14.11 9.98
C GLU A 385 21.99 14.51 10.84
N SER A 386 20.78 14.05 10.48
CA SER A 386 19.56 14.26 11.28
C SER A 386 19.65 13.68 12.69
N ILE A 387 20.26 12.51 12.89
CA ILE A 387 20.49 11.95 14.23
C ILE A 387 21.37 12.89 15.05
N LEU A 388 22.48 13.37 14.47
CA LEU A 388 23.39 14.30 15.14
C LEU A 388 22.70 15.62 15.48
N VAL A 389 21.83 16.13 14.60
CA VAL A 389 21.02 17.34 14.86
C VAL A 389 20.09 17.13 16.05
N ASN A 390 19.32 16.05 16.05
CA ASN A 390 18.36 15.75 17.12
C ASN A 390 19.07 15.49 18.45
N LEU A 391 20.28 14.91 18.41
CA LEU A 391 21.09 14.71 19.61
C LEU A 391 21.52 16.04 20.23
N SER A 392 21.95 17.03 19.43
CA SER A 392 22.24 18.38 19.93
C SER A 392 20.99 19.08 20.51
N LEU A 393 19.80 18.84 19.95
CA LEU A 393 18.54 19.37 20.49
C LEU A 393 18.16 18.79 21.86
N CYS A 394 18.62 17.58 22.17
CA CYS A 394 18.41 16.96 23.48
C CYS A 394 19.27 17.58 24.59
N PHE A 395 20.36 18.26 24.22
CA PHE A 395 21.38 18.82 25.12
C PHE A 395 21.86 20.18 24.60
N PRO A 396 21.02 21.23 24.65
CA PRO A 396 21.34 22.51 24.02
C PRO A 396 22.54 23.21 24.69
N GLU A 397 23.60 23.47 23.91
CA GLU A 397 24.80 24.23 24.30
C GLU A 397 24.63 25.73 23.98
N GLY A 398 23.71 26.39 24.68
CA GLY A 398 23.44 27.82 24.49
C GLY A 398 22.76 28.19 23.16
N ASP A 399 22.05 29.32 23.14
CA ASP A 399 21.15 29.68 22.04
C ASP A 399 21.88 29.90 20.70
N VAL A 400 23.12 30.41 20.72
CA VAL A 400 23.84 30.79 19.49
C VAL A 400 24.27 29.58 18.68
N HIS A 401 24.82 28.53 19.32
CA HIS A 401 25.22 27.31 18.63
C HIS A 401 24.02 26.56 18.06
N LEU A 402 22.92 26.56 18.80
CA LEU A 402 21.65 25.98 18.35
C LEU A 402 21.10 26.70 17.12
N ILE A 403 21.04 28.04 17.14
CA ILE A 403 20.57 28.84 16.00
C ILE A 403 21.45 28.61 14.77
N ALA A 404 22.78 28.64 14.93
CA ALA A 404 23.71 28.36 13.83
C ALA A 404 23.52 26.95 13.24
N ALA A 405 23.32 25.94 14.09
CA ALA A 405 23.09 24.56 13.68
C ALA A 405 21.75 24.38 12.94
N VAL A 406 20.70 25.11 13.33
CA VAL A 406 19.40 25.12 12.66
C VAL A 406 19.50 25.81 11.30
N ILE A 407 20.15 26.95 11.21
CA ILE A 407 20.38 27.67 9.94
C ILE A 407 21.14 26.77 8.97
N PHE A 408 22.25 26.17 9.42
CA PHE A 408 23.07 25.31 8.58
C PHE A 408 22.30 24.06 8.13
N HIS A 409 21.59 23.38 9.03
CA HIS A 409 20.74 22.24 8.69
C HIS A 409 19.67 22.61 7.65
N SER A 410 19.02 23.76 7.82
CA SER A 410 18.00 24.27 6.90
C SER A 410 18.59 24.58 5.52
N ALA A 411 19.79 25.18 5.47
CA ALA A 411 20.50 25.44 4.22
C ALA A 411 20.88 24.15 3.48
N VAL A 412 21.41 23.15 4.20
CA VAL A 412 21.71 21.83 3.64
C VAL A 412 20.43 21.15 3.16
N PHE A 413 19.32 21.25 3.90
CA PHE A 413 18.02 20.73 3.47
C PHE A 413 17.55 21.37 2.15
N LEU A 414 17.63 22.69 2.00
CA LEU A 414 17.28 23.38 0.76
C LEU A 414 18.18 22.95 -0.42
N LEU A 415 19.47 22.73 -0.18
CA LEU A 415 20.38 22.18 -1.18
C LEU A 415 19.99 20.74 -1.59
N ARG A 416 19.60 19.89 -0.63
CA ARG A 416 19.08 18.54 -0.91
C ARG A 416 17.84 18.60 -1.79
N LEU A 417 16.89 19.48 -1.45
CA LEU A 417 15.65 19.66 -2.19
C LEU A 417 15.93 20.13 -3.64
N SER A 418 16.86 21.07 -3.81
CA SER A 418 17.31 21.52 -5.14
C SER A 418 17.98 20.39 -5.94
N ALA A 419 18.82 19.55 -5.30
CA ALA A 419 19.50 18.45 -5.98
C ALA A 419 18.51 17.36 -6.43
N TYR A 420 17.54 17.02 -5.56
CA TYR A 420 16.45 16.10 -5.87
C TYR A 420 15.64 16.57 -7.09
N PHE A 421 15.20 17.83 -7.12
CA PHE A 421 14.43 18.36 -8.26
C PHE A 421 15.24 18.48 -9.56
N LYS A 422 16.56 18.63 -9.48
CA LYS A 422 17.44 18.72 -10.67
C LYS A 422 17.92 17.37 -11.18
N ASN A 423 17.56 16.26 -10.51
CA ASN A 423 18.03 14.90 -10.83
C ASN A 423 19.57 14.80 -10.94
N LYS A 424 20.28 15.64 -10.18
CA LYS A 424 21.74 15.70 -10.16
C LYS A 424 22.25 14.90 -8.97
N ASP A 425 22.16 13.59 -9.10
CA ASP A 425 22.65 12.67 -8.08
C ASP A 425 24.16 12.79 -7.95
N GLY A 426 24.64 12.96 -6.73
CA GLY A 426 26.07 13.05 -6.47
C GLY A 426 26.71 14.41 -6.71
N ASP A 427 25.96 15.53 -6.70
CA ASP A 427 26.58 16.86 -6.67
C ASP A 427 27.64 16.91 -5.56
N LEU A 428 28.90 17.10 -5.98
CA LEU A 428 30.05 17.13 -5.09
C LEU A 428 29.82 18.15 -3.97
N LEU A 429 29.18 19.28 -4.29
CA LEU A 429 28.85 20.32 -3.32
C LEU A 429 27.89 19.83 -2.23
N LEU A 430 26.86 19.07 -2.61
CA LEU A 430 25.90 18.52 -1.65
C LEU A 430 26.57 17.52 -0.70
N ASN A 431 27.38 16.61 -1.24
CA ASN A 431 28.10 15.63 -0.44
C ASN A 431 29.12 16.33 0.48
N LEU A 432 29.87 17.32 -0.02
CA LEU A 432 30.79 18.11 0.80
C LEU A 432 30.08 18.87 1.92
N ALA A 433 28.92 19.47 1.65
CA ALA A 433 28.11 20.16 2.67
C ALA A 433 27.58 19.19 3.73
N LEU A 434 27.13 18.00 3.32
CA LEU A 434 26.68 16.92 4.22
C LEU A 434 27.81 16.42 5.12
N TYR A 435 28.95 16.06 4.52
CA TYR A 435 30.12 15.59 5.27
C TYR A 435 30.66 16.70 6.18
N GLY A 436 30.68 17.95 5.72
CA GLY A 436 31.00 19.11 6.55
C GLY A 436 30.08 19.27 7.75
N SER A 437 28.75 19.10 7.56
CA SER A 437 27.76 19.10 8.67
C SER A 437 28.11 18.05 9.72
N ILE A 438 28.37 16.82 9.25
CA ILE A 438 28.63 15.67 10.12
C ILE A 438 29.93 15.90 10.89
N VAL A 439 31.02 16.29 10.22
CA VAL A 439 32.31 16.56 10.86
C VAL A 439 32.20 17.68 11.89
N TYR A 440 31.52 18.78 11.56
CA TYR A 440 31.28 19.87 12.50
C TYR A 440 30.52 19.39 13.75
N ARG A 441 29.44 18.61 13.57
CA ARG A 441 28.66 18.11 14.71
C ARG A 441 29.39 17.06 15.53
N LEU A 442 30.22 16.23 14.90
CA LEU A 442 31.10 15.30 15.62
C LEU A 442 32.15 16.03 16.45
N PHE A 443 32.58 17.23 16.05
CA PHE A 443 33.45 18.07 16.88
C PHE A 443 32.72 18.62 18.12
N VAL A 444 31.45 18.99 17.98
CA VAL A 444 30.62 19.55 19.06
C VAL A 444 30.01 18.45 19.97
N ILE A 445 30.00 17.18 19.55
CA ILE A 445 29.35 16.09 20.30
C ILE A 445 30.05 15.72 21.63
N GLY A 446 31.31 16.14 21.82
CA GLY A 446 32.11 15.74 22.99
C GLY A 446 31.46 16.14 24.32
N ASP A 447 30.93 17.35 24.38
CA ASP A 447 30.25 17.89 25.55
C ASP A 447 28.89 17.21 25.78
N VAL A 448 28.15 16.92 24.71
CA VAL A 448 26.92 16.10 24.75
C VAL A 448 27.19 14.68 25.30
N LEU A 449 28.25 14.01 24.84
CA LEU A 449 28.62 12.67 25.33
C LEU A 449 29.02 12.70 26.81
N ASN A 450 29.70 13.76 27.25
CA ASN A 450 30.03 13.95 28.66
C ASN A 450 28.76 14.15 29.51
N GLN A 451 27.81 14.96 29.05
CA GLN A 451 26.51 15.14 29.73
C GLN A 451 25.70 13.82 29.79
N LEU A 452 25.66 13.08 28.69
CA LEU A 452 25.00 11.77 28.63
C LEU A 452 25.66 10.79 29.62
N LYS A 453 26.99 10.73 29.64
CA LYS A 453 27.75 9.90 30.57
C LYS A 453 27.43 10.24 32.03
N HIS A 454 27.36 11.53 32.37
CA HIS A 454 26.96 11.97 33.71
C HIS A 454 25.52 11.58 34.06
N LYS A 455 24.56 11.71 33.14
CA LYS A 455 23.17 11.26 33.36
C LYS A 455 23.04 9.74 33.52
N MET A 456 23.85 8.97 32.78
CA MET A 456 23.89 7.51 32.86
C MET A 456 24.57 7.03 34.15
N ALA A 457 25.57 7.76 34.65
CA ALA A 457 26.27 7.46 35.88
C ALA A 457 25.32 7.63 37.09
N GLY A 458 24.85 6.50 37.64
CA GLY A 458 23.92 6.45 38.78
C GLY A 458 22.49 6.03 38.43
N ASN A 459 22.11 5.97 37.14
CA ASN A 459 20.78 5.58 36.67
C ASN A 459 20.79 4.34 35.74
N CYS A 460 21.73 3.41 35.96
CA CYS A 460 22.00 2.29 35.04
C CYS A 460 20.73 1.46 34.72
N ASP A 461 19.97 1.06 35.73
CA ASP A 461 18.76 0.24 35.57
C ASP A 461 17.59 1.00 34.90
N ARG A 462 17.55 2.33 35.00
CA ARG A 462 16.43 3.17 34.55
C ARG A 462 16.65 3.81 33.18
N ILE A 463 17.91 3.98 32.76
CA ILE A 463 18.26 4.67 31.51
C ILE A 463 19.21 3.80 30.68
N ALA A 464 20.36 3.37 31.22
CA ALA A 464 21.40 2.71 30.42
C ALA A 464 20.94 1.35 29.86
N VAL A 465 20.39 0.46 30.70
CA VAL A 465 19.89 -0.85 30.25
C VAL A 465 18.72 -0.70 29.27
N PRO A 466 17.69 0.12 29.54
CA PRO A 466 16.64 0.43 28.56
C PRO A 466 17.15 0.97 27.23
N LEU A 467 18.15 1.85 27.23
CA LEU A 467 18.74 2.41 26.01
C LEU A 467 19.45 1.33 25.18
N VAL A 468 20.14 0.40 25.83
CA VAL A 468 20.74 -0.78 25.16
C VAL A 468 19.65 -1.64 24.54
N LEU A 469 18.59 -1.97 25.29
CA LEU A 469 17.45 -2.75 24.77
C LEU A 469 16.76 -2.06 23.60
N PHE A 470 16.57 -0.74 23.66
CA PHE A 470 16.04 0.05 22.56
C PHE A 470 16.94 0.02 21.32
N THR A 471 18.26 0.10 21.52
CA THR A 471 19.24 0.02 20.44
C THR A 471 19.20 -1.34 19.77
N LEU A 472 19.14 -2.42 20.56
CA LEU A 472 18.95 -3.78 20.05
C LEU A 472 17.65 -3.89 19.25
N PHE A 473 16.53 -3.39 19.79
CA PHE A 473 15.25 -3.35 19.09
C PHE A 473 15.33 -2.61 17.75
N SER A 474 16.06 -1.50 17.70
CA SER A 474 16.26 -0.72 16.47
C SER A 474 17.10 -1.46 15.42
N ILE A 475 17.97 -2.39 15.82
CA ILE A 475 18.82 -3.20 14.90
C ILE A 475 18.05 -4.41 14.33
N LEU A 476 16.99 -4.86 14.99
CA LEU A 476 16.23 -6.06 14.58
C LEU A 476 15.76 -6.09 13.11
N PRO A 477 15.44 -4.97 12.44
CA PRO A 477 15.07 -4.97 11.02
C PRO A 477 16.15 -5.54 10.07
N PHE A 478 17.39 -5.74 10.53
CA PHE A 478 18.42 -6.48 9.77
C PHE A 478 18.11 -7.98 9.62
N SER A 479 17.08 -8.52 10.26
CA SER A 479 16.59 -9.88 10.03
C SER A 479 15.12 -9.84 9.64
N ASN A 480 14.79 -10.58 8.58
CA ASN A 480 13.42 -10.72 8.08
C ASN A 480 12.50 -11.34 9.14
N SER A 481 12.97 -12.31 9.93
CA SER A 481 12.17 -12.95 10.98
C SER A 481 11.64 -11.94 11.99
N PHE A 482 12.41 -10.94 12.40
CA PHE A 482 11.91 -9.94 13.35
C PHE A 482 10.86 -9.01 12.76
N ILE A 483 10.95 -8.70 11.46
CA ILE A 483 9.92 -7.91 10.78
C ILE A 483 8.66 -8.76 10.61
N ILE A 484 8.81 -10.04 10.28
CA ILE A 484 7.70 -10.99 10.11
C ILE A 484 6.96 -11.18 11.45
N TYR A 485 7.69 -11.43 12.54
CA TYR A 485 7.16 -11.49 13.92
C TYR A 485 7.12 -10.10 14.59
N GLY A 486 6.88 -9.04 13.83
CA GLY A 486 7.04 -7.65 14.26
C GLY A 486 6.23 -7.30 15.51
N MET A 487 5.02 -7.83 15.62
CA MET A 487 4.16 -7.61 16.78
C MET A 487 4.73 -8.22 18.05
N ASP A 488 5.04 -9.51 18.04
CA ASP A 488 5.59 -10.21 19.21
C ASP A 488 6.90 -9.58 19.65
N THR A 489 7.73 -9.23 18.67
CA THR A 489 9.00 -8.56 18.87
C THR A 489 8.82 -7.19 19.53
N ALA A 490 7.96 -6.32 18.98
CA ALA A 490 7.69 -4.99 19.54
C ALA A 490 7.10 -5.06 20.95
N ARG A 491 6.15 -5.96 21.17
CA ARG A 491 5.50 -6.15 22.47
C ARG A 491 6.48 -6.70 23.51
N PHE A 492 7.25 -7.73 23.17
CA PHE A 492 8.23 -8.33 24.07
C PHE A 492 9.32 -7.31 24.44
N ALA A 493 9.87 -6.60 23.45
CA ALA A 493 10.88 -5.57 23.68
C ALA A 493 10.35 -4.44 24.57
N THR A 494 9.14 -3.92 24.29
CA THR A 494 8.52 -2.84 25.06
C THR A 494 8.23 -3.28 26.49
N SER A 495 7.67 -4.48 26.67
CA SER A 495 7.39 -5.06 28.00
C SER A 495 8.67 -5.24 28.81
N SER A 496 9.74 -5.71 28.18
CA SER A 496 11.05 -5.90 28.83
C SER A 496 11.63 -4.57 29.31
N VAL A 497 11.59 -3.53 28.47
CA VAL A 497 12.04 -2.18 28.83
C VAL A 497 11.24 -1.64 30.03
N ILE A 498 9.91 -1.77 30.01
CA ILE A 498 9.05 -1.29 31.10
C ILE A 498 9.36 -2.03 32.40
N VAL A 499 9.54 -3.35 32.36
CA VAL A 499 9.88 -4.15 33.54
C VAL A 499 11.26 -3.75 34.10
N CYS A 500 12.27 -3.55 33.26
CA CYS A 500 13.59 -3.07 33.67
C CYS A 500 13.50 -1.69 34.34
N MET A 501 12.79 -0.75 33.71
CA MET A 501 12.59 0.59 34.26
C MET A 501 11.81 0.55 35.58
N ALA A 502 10.77 -0.29 35.66
CA ALA A 502 9.97 -0.48 36.87
C ALA A 502 10.80 -1.07 38.01
N TYR A 503 11.65 -2.05 37.73
CA TYR A 503 12.59 -2.60 38.71
C TYR A 503 13.52 -1.51 39.28
N GLY A 504 14.07 -0.66 38.41
CA GLY A 504 14.85 0.51 38.83
C GLY A 504 14.05 1.49 39.69
N GLN A 505 12.77 1.72 39.36
CA GLN A 505 11.89 2.58 40.15
C GLN A 505 11.57 1.97 41.53
N PHE A 506 11.33 0.65 41.62
CA PHE A 506 11.07 -0.03 42.89
C PHE A 506 12.27 -0.01 43.83
N LYS A 507 13.50 -0.05 43.30
CA LYS A 507 14.71 0.13 44.12
C LYS A 507 14.75 1.49 44.83
N LEU A 508 14.26 2.55 44.18
CA LEU A 508 14.22 3.91 44.73
C LEU A 508 13.05 4.11 45.70
N ASP A 509 11.87 3.60 45.36
CA ASP A 509 10.63 3.78 46.12
C ASP A 509 10.24 2.53 46.95
N ARG A 510 11.19 1.93 47.70
CA ARG A 510 10.97 0.70 48.50
C ARG A 510 9.76 0.73 49.45
N LYS A 511 9.21 1.92 49.76
CA LYS A 511 8.08 2.12 50.69
C LYS A 511 6.70 2.30 50.00
N LYS A 512 6.57 2.15 48.67
CA LYS A 512 5.30 2.37 47.93
C LYS A 512 4.81 1.13 47.16
N PRO A 513 4.27 0.09 47.84
CA PRO A 513 3.77 -1.14 47.19
C PRO A 513 2.60 -0.90 46.21
N LYS A 514 1.89 0.23 46.32
CA LYS A 514 0.76 0.60 45.43
C LYS A 514 1.16 0.81 43.96
N ARG A 515 2.45 0.83 43.62
CA ARG A 515 2.93 0.96 42.24
C ARG A 515 2.90 -0.34 41.43
N PHE A 516 2.71 -1.49 42.06
CA PHE A 516 2.59 -2.76 41.33
C PHE A 516 1.36 -2.81 40.39
N ILE A 517 0.23 -2.25 40.83
CA ILE A 517 -1.01 -2.26 40.05
C ILE A 517 -0.87 -1.54 38.70
N PRO A 518 -0.37 -0.28 38.63
CA PRO A 518 -0.13 0.39 37.35
C PRO A 518 0.78 -0.40 36.40
N LEU A 519 1.83 -1.06 36.92
CA LEU A 519 2.70 -1.91 36.10
C LEU A 519 1.94 -3.08 35.48
N VAL A 520 1.17 -3.81 36.28
CA VAL A 520 0.35 -4.92 35.78
C VAL A 520 -0.66 -4.44 34.74
N LEU A 521 -1.33 -3.31 34.99
CA LEU A 521 -2.27 -2.73 34.04
C LEU A 521 -1.59 -2.35 32.71
N MET A 522 -0.40 -1.75 32.74
CA MET A 522 0.38 -1.46 31.53
C MET A 522 0.69 -2.75 30.75
N LEU A 523 1.14 -3.81 31.42
CA LEU A 523 1.46 -5.09 30.77
C LEU A 523 0.21 -5.78 30.21
N VAL A 524 -0.94 -5.68 30.88
CA VAL A 524 -2.23 -6.18 30.39
C VAL A 524 -2.65 -5.41 29.13
N CYS A 525 -2.52 -4.09 29.11
CA CYS A 525 -2.80 -3.28 27.92
C CYS A 525 -1.93 -3.71 26.73
N LEU A 526 -0.62 -3.90 26.94
CA LEU A 526 0.28 -4.39 25.88
C LEU A 526 -0.07 -5.81 25.43
N ARG A 527 -0.50 -6.69 26.35
CA ARG A 527 -0.90 -8.07 26.01
C ARG A 527 -2.19 -8.08 25.20
N SER A 528 -3.15 -7.21 25.52
CA SER A 528 -4.46 -7.15 24.85
C SER A 528 -4.38 -6.88 23.35
N GLY A 529 -3.25 -6.37 22.85
CA GLY A 529 -3.00 -6.21 21.42
C GLY A 529 -3.15 -7.50 20.59
N THR A 530 -2.93 -8.70 21.16
CA THR A 530 -3.13 -9.97 20.42
C THR A 530 -4.57 -10.24 20.03
N LEU A 531 -5.52 -9.52 20.62
CA LEU A 531 -6.92 -9.65 20.24
C LEU A 531 -7.19 -9.03 18.87
N SER A 532 -6.32 -8.13 18.38
CA SER A 532 -6.51 -7.37 17.15
C SER A 532 -5.38 -7.56 16.14
N SER A 533 -4.47 -8.51 16.39
CA SER A 533 -3.32 -8.74 15.54
C SER A 533 -3.70 -9.37 14.22
N LYS A 534 -3.13 -8.88 13.13
CA LYS A 534 -3.19 -9.55 11.83
C LYS A 534 -1.96 -10.42 11.61
N CYS A 535 -2.19 -11.55 10.97
CA CYS A 535 -1.18 -12.46 10.52
C CYS A 535 -0.54 -11.98 9.24
N ARG A 536 0.77 -12.18 9.19
CA ARG A 536 1.54 -12.03 7.97
C ARG A 536 1.47 -13.31 7.16
N GLU A 537 1.37 -13.17 5.85
CA GLU A 537 1.31 -14.30 4.93
C GLU A 537 2.58 -15.16 4.97
N GLU A 538 3.72 -14.58 5.38
CA GLU A 538 4.96 -15.32 5.57
C GLU A 538 4.96 -16.24 6.80
N LEU A 539 3.91 -16.19 7.65
CA LEU A 539 3.73 -17.06 8.81
C LEU A 539 2.84 -18.26 8.44
N PRO A 540 3.37 -19.49 8.43
CA PRO A 540 2.61 -20.67 8.02
C PRO A 540 1.53 -21.08 9.04
N GLU A 541 1.73 -20.80 10.33
CA GLU A 541 0.80 -21.12 11.42
C GLU A 541 0.46 -19.85 12.21
N CYS A 542 -0.50 -19.08 11.72
CA CYS A 542 -0.96 -17.87 12.38
C CYS A 542 -2.47 -17.70 12.18
N GLU A 543 -3.16 -17.37 13.27
CA GLU A 543 -4.58 -17.02 13.26
C GLU A 543 -4.77 -15.54 13.61
N ASP A 544 -5.61 -14.89 12.82
CA ASP A 544 -5.96 -13.49 13.02
C ASP A 544 -6.70 -13.31 14.36
N GLY A 545 -6.43 -12.19 15.02
CA GLY A 545 -7.12 -11.83 16.26
C GLY A 545 -8.61 -11.58 16.00
N VAL A 546 -9.45 -11.83 17.01
CA VAL A 546 -10.92 -11.65 16.93
C VAL A 546 -11.36 -10.24 16.51
N PHE A 547 -10.53 -9.23 16.80
CA PHE A 547 -10.73 -7.80 16.48
C PHE A 547 -9.77 -7.29 15.41
N SER A 548 -9.18 -8.19 14.62
CA SER A 548 -8.24 -7.83 13.55
C SER A 548 -8.94 -7.27 12.30
N GLU A 549 -10.18 -7.71 12.06
CA GLU A 549 -11.04 -7.24 10.98
C GLU A 549 -12.20 -6.40 11.50
N GLU A 550 -12.75 -5.53 10.66
CA GLU A 550 -13.94 -4.73 10.96
C GLU A 550 -15.17 -5.64 11.13
N ILE A 551 -16.12 -5.25 11.99
CA ILE A 551 -17.33 -6.02 12.26
C ILE A 551 -18.14 -6.36 10.99
N GLY A 552 -18.09 -5.49 9.98
CA GLY A 552 -18.78 -5.70 8.70
C GLY A 552 -18.17 -6.79 7.81
N ARG A 553 -16.92 -7.24 8.04
CA ARG A 553 -16.25 -8.31 7.26
C ARG A 553 -16.56 -9.72 7.74
N LEU A 554 -17.05 -9.87 8.96
CA LEU A 554 -17.28 -11.19 9.54
C LEU A 554 -18.31 -11.96 8.67
N SER A 555 -18.09 -13.26 8.49
CA SER A 555 -19.01 -14.13 7.72
C SER A 555 -20.12 -14.72 8.58
N HIS A 556 -19.88 -14.89 9.89
CA HIS A 556 -20.80 -15.55 10.82
C HIS A 556 -21.63 -14.56 11.65
N ASP A 557 -22.95 -14.68 11.56
CA ASP A 557 -23.89 -13.78 12.26
C ASP A 557 -23.74 -13.82 13.79
N ALA A 558 -23.37 -14.97 14.37
CA ALA A 558 -23.16 -15.09 15.82
C ALA A 558 -21.96 -14.25 16.31
N ASP A 559 -20.84 -14.30 15.59
CA ASP A 559 -19.63 -13.55 15.95
C ASP A 559 -19.84 -12.05 15.80
N LYS A 560 -20.58 -11.63 14.77
CA LYS A 560 -21.02 -10.23 14.60
C LYS A 560 -21.81 -9.73 15.80
N VAL A 561 -22.82 -10.49 16.25
CA VAL A 561 -23.65 -10.08 17.39
C VAL A 561 -22.82 -9.95 18.66
N VAL A 562 -21.95 -10.92 18.93
CA VAL A 562 -21.06 -10.88 20.12
C VAL A 562 -20.15 -9.66 20.06
N ARG A 563 -19.52 -9.37 18.91
CA ARG A 563 -18.65 -8.21 18.76
C ARG A 563 -19.39 -6.88 18.85
N LEU A 564 -20.60 -6.78 18.30
CA LEU A 564 -21.44 -5.58 18.42
C LEU A 564 -21.78 -5.29 19.89
N LEU A 565 -22.16 -6.32 20.65
CA LEU A 565 -22.46 -6.19 22.09
C LEU A 565 -21.22 -5.79 22.89
N LEU A 566 -20.07 -6.42 22.64
CA LEU A 566 -18.80 -6.07 23.28
C LEU A 566 -18.38 -4.63 22.96
N GLY A 567 -18.45 -4.23 21.68
CA GLY A 567 -18.17 -2.86 21.24
C GLY A 567 -19.09 -1.84 21.94
N GLY A 568 -20.39 -2.14 22.05
CA GLY A 568 -21.34 -1.33 22.81
C GLY A 568 -20.96 -1.21 24.30
N LEU A 569 -20.52 -2.29 24.94
CA LEU A 569 -20.04 -2.26 26.33
C LEU A 569 -18.77 -1.39 26.48
N PHE A 570 -17.84 -1.43 25.53
CA PHE A 570 -16.65 -0.57 25.54
C PHE A 570 -17.01 0.91 25.36
N LEU A 571 -17.95 1.24 24.46
CA LEU A 571 -18.46 2.60 24.29
C LEU A 571 -19.16 3.09 25.56
N LEU A 572 -19.98 2.25 26.20
CA LEU A 572 -20.61 2.57 27.49
C LEU A 572 -19.57 2.80 28.59
N TRP A 573 -18.55 1.94 28.69
CA TRP A 573 -17.45 2.09 29.63
C TRP A 573 -16.67 3.39 29.40
N CYS A 574 -16.40 3.75 28.14
CA CYS A 574 -15.81 5.02 27.76
C CYS A 574 -16.69 6.19 28.24
N GLY A 575 -18.00 6.12 28.00
CA GLY A 575 -18.97 7.13 28.43
C GLY A 575 -19.06 7.31 29.96
N MET A 576 -18.91 6.22 30.74
CA MET A 576 -18.92 6.26 32.20
C MET A 576 -17.64 6.87 32.80
N ARG A 577 -16.49 6.69 32.15
CA ARG A 577 -15.17 7.22 32.56
C ARG A 577 -15.06 8.74 32.40
N ILE A 578 -15.95 9.32 31.61
CA ILE A 578 -16.09 10.77 31.44
C ILE A 578 -16.71 11.34 32.73
N ASN A 579 -15.89 11.74 33.70
CA ASN A 579 -16.38 12.30 34.99
C ASN A 579 -16.93 13.73 34.86
N ASN A 580 -17.77 14.16 35.82
CA ASN A 580 -18.12 15.57 35.97
C ASN A 580 -16.88 16.39 36.33
N ALA A 581 -16.59 17.43 35.55
CA ALA A 581 -15.54 18.40 35.83
C ALA A 581 -16.11 19.58 36.63
N SER A 582 -15.25 20.28 37.38
CA SER A 582 -15.61 21.54 38.02
C SER A 582 -15.86 22.67 37.01
N ASN A 583 -15.32 22.55 35.80
CA ASN A 583 -15.47 23.50 34.72
C ASN A 583 -16.68 23.16 33.84
N ASN A 584 -17.62 24.11 33.70
CA ASN A 584 -18.83 23.97 32.88
C ASN A 584 -18.53 23.63 31.41
N PHE A 585 -17.48 24.23 30.81
CA PHE A 585 -17.08 23.93 29.43
C PHE A 585 -16.62 22.48 29.27
N VAL A 586 -15.80 22.01 30.21
CA VAL A 586 -15.30 20.62 30.21
C VAL A 586 -16.47 19.65 30.42
N SER A 587 -17.40 19.95 31.33
CA SER A 587 -18.61 19.15 31.55
C SER A 587 -19.49 19.06 30.30
N LEU A 588 -19.73 20.18 29.61
CA LEU A 588 -20.50 20.23 28.37
C LEU A 588 -19.82 19.43 27.25
N THR A 589 -18.50 19.63 27.07
CA THR A 589 -17.71 18.89 26.07
C THR A 589 -17.79 17.39 26.31
N ARG A 590 -17.63 16.98 27.56
CA ARG A 590 -17.77 15.60 28.02
C ARG A 590 -19.16 15.01 27.75
N ALA A 591 -20.23 15.79 27.95
CA ALA A 591 -21.58 15.37 27.59
C ALA A 591 -21.73 15.17 26.07
N ALA A 592 -21.16 16.06 25.25
CA ALA A 592 -21.18 15.94 23.80
C ALA A 592 -20.43 14.69 23.31
N LEU A 593 -19.28 14.36 23.91
CA LEU A 593 -18.54 13.12 23.63
C LEU A 593 -19.40 11.86 23.88
N ARG A 594 -20.21 11.84 24.94
CA ARG A 594 -21.14 10.72 25.21
C ARG A 594 -22.22 10.58 24.13
N VAL A 595 -22.73 11.70 23.61
CA VAL A 595 -23.69 11.67 22.49
C VAL A 595 -23.02 11.09 21.24
N MET A 596 -21.78 11.48 20.97
CA MET A 596 -21.03 10.93 19.83
C MET A 596 -20.82 9.42 19.95
N LEU A 597 -20.50 8.90 21.15
CA LEU A 597 -20.37 7.45 21.38
C LEU A 597 -21.67 6.70 21.02
N PHE A 598 -22.84 7.28 21.32
CA PHE A 598 -24.14 6.70 20.94
C PHE A 598 -24.34 6.71 19.42
N ILE A 599 -23.98 7.81 18.74
CA ILE A 599 -24.06 7.91 17.28
C ILE A 599 -23.09 6.92 16.61
N THR A 600 -21.88 6.74 17.17
CA THR A 600 -20.92 5.73 16.72
C THR A 600 -21.48 4.31 16.84
N PHE A 601 -22.16 3.98 17.95
CA PHE A 601 -22.83 2.69 18.08
C PHE A 601 -23.93 2.50 17.02
N PHE A 602 -24.73 3.54 16.77
CA PHE A 602 -25.76 3.51 15.72
C PHE A 602 -25.15 3.35 14.31
N HIS A 603 -24.01 3.98 14.05
CA HIS A 603 -23.25 3.81 12.81
C HIS A 603 -22.86 2.34 12.61
N TRP A 604 -22.29 1.69 13.62
CA TRP A 604 -21.95 0.26 13.55
C TRP A 604 -23.17 -0.64 13.36
N LEU A 605 -24.32 -0.29 13.95
CA LEU A 605 -25.58 -1.01 13.72
C LEU A 605 -26.04 -0.87 12.25
N CYS A 606 -25.85 0.28 11.63
CA CYS A 606 -26.15 0.47 10.21
C CYS A 606 -25.20 -0.32 9.30
N GLU A 607 -23.96 -0.53 9.72
CA GLU A 607 -23.00 -1.38 8.98
C GLU A 607 -23.20 -2.88 9.20
N PHE A 608 -23.95 -3.28 10.23
CA PHE A 608 -24.27 -4.68 10.53
C PHE A 608 -25.18 -5.31 9.47
N GLU A 609 -26.13 -4.55 8.93
CA GLU A 609 -27.15 -5.03 7.98
C GLU A 609 -26.81 -4.73 6.52
N HIS A 610 -27.28 -5.60 5.62
CA HIS A 610 -27.00 -5.52 4.17
C HIS A 610 -27.95 -4.58 3.39
N ASP A 611 -28.80 -3.82 4.08
CA ASP A 611 -29.82 -2.96 3.46
C ASP A 611 -29.22 -1.63 2.94
N GLU A 612 -29.45 -1.31 1.66
CA GLU A 612 -29.01 -0.05 1.05
C GLU A 612 -29.52 1.20 1.76
N LYS A 613 -30.73 1.17 2.33
CA LYS A 613 -31.28 2.29 3.09
C LYS A 613 -30.51 2.50 4.39
N LEU A 614 -30.08 1.42 5.06
CA LEU A 614 -29.27 1.50 6.27
C LEU A 614 -27.88 2.06 5.97
N LYS A 615 -27.30 1.78 4.80
CA LYS A 615 -26.01 2.38 4.39
C LYS A 615 -26.04 3.91 4.37
N ILE A 616 -27.13 4.51 3.88
CA ILE A 616 -27.29 5.98 3.86
C ILE A 616 -27.30 6.55 5.29
N TYR A 617 -28.02 5.91 6.21
CA TYR A 617 -28.02 6.31 7.63
C TYR A 617 -26.65 6.09 8.29
N GLY A 618 -25.92 5.03 7.92
CA GLY A 618 -24.54 4.80 8.32
C GLY A 618 -23.61 5.94 7.89
N LEU A 619 -23.73 6.42 6.64
CA LEU A 619 -22.94 7.56 6.15
C LEU A 619 -23.29 8.86 6.88
N TYR A 620 -24.59 9.16 7.04
CA TYR A 620 -25.00 10.39 7.75
C TYR A 620 -24.59 10.39 9.22
N SER A 621 -24.65 9.24 9.90
CA SER A 621 -24.17 9.14 11.28
C SER A 621 -22.66 9.34 11.36
N ALA A 622 -21.86 8.79 10.43
CA ALA A 622 -20.43 9.04 10.37
C ALA A 622 -20.10 10.52 10.12
N GLN A 623 -20.79 11.15 9.16
CA GLN A 623 -20.64 12.58 8.85
C GLN A 623 -21.03 13.48 10.04
N LEU A 624 -22.08 13.12 10.77
CA LEU A 624 -22.49 13.83 11.98
C LEU A 624 -21.41 13.76 13.06
N VAL A 625 -20.82 12.58 13.30
CA VAL A 625 -19.69 12.44 14.24
C VAL A 625 -18.50 13.26 13.79
N LEU A 626 -18.15 13.26 12.49
CA LEU A 626 -17.05 14.07 11.96
C LEU A 626 -17.30 15.58 12.16
N ALA A 627 -18.51 16.07 11.88
CA ALA A 627 -18.87 17.46 12.09
C ALA A 627 -18.78 17.86 13.57
N MET A 628 -19.31 17.00 14.47
CA MET A 628 -19.18 17.20 15.91
C MET A 628 -17.71 17.17 16.36
N CYS A 629 -16.89 16.26 15.81
CA CYS A 629 -15.46 16.19 16.07
C CYS A 629 -14.77 17.51 15.76
N LEU A 630 -15.00 18.08 14.58
CA LEU A 630 -14.37 19.34 14.18
C LEU A 630 -14.78 20.50 15.09
N LEU A 631 -16.08 20.64 15.39
CA LEU A 631 -16.58 21.70 16.27
C LEU A 631 -15.99 21.59 17.68
N ILE A 632 -16.00 20.38 18.25
CA ILE A 632 -15.48 20.12 19.60
C ILE A 632 -13.95 20.28 19.64
N PHE A 633 -13.24 19.93 18.57
CA PHE A 633 -11.80 20.15 18.43
C PHE A 633 -11.47 21.64 18.59
N PHE A 634 -12.09 22.50 17.76
CA PHE A 634 -11.86 23.94 17.84
C PHE A 634 -12.27 24.52 19.19
N ALA A 635 -13.42 24.11 19.74
CA ALA A 635 -13.86 24.54 21.06
C ALA A 635 -12.85 24.13 22.15
N THR A 636 -12.32 22.91 22.11
CA THR A 636 -11.33 22.41 23.08
C THR A 636 -10.02 23.19 22.98
N VAL A 637 -9.52 23.41 21.76
CA VAL A 637 -8.31 24.19 21.50
C VAL A 637 -8.45 25.62 22.03
N LEU A 638 -9.61 26.25 21.90
CA LEU A 638 -9.84 27.62 22.33
C LEU A 638 -10.14 27.75 23.83
N PHE A 639 -10.99 26.89 24.39
CA PHE A 639 -11.60 27.12 25.70
C PHE A 639 -11.21 26.12 26.79
N ALA A 640 -10.67 24.94 26.45
CA ALA A 640 -10.31 23.95 27.48
C ALA A 640 -9.09 24.42 28.31
N PRO A 641 -9.10 24.25 29.65
CA PRO A 641 -7.89 24.41 30.46
C PRO A 641 -6.78 23.47 29.99
N ARG A 642 -5.51 23.86 30.21
CA ARG A 642 -4.34 23.05 29.80
C ARG A 642 -4.41 21.60 30.32
N ASP A 643 -4.78 21.43 31.59
CA ASP A 643 -4.81 20.12 32.27
C ASP A 643 -5.86 19.16 31.69
N ASP A 644 -7.01 19.67 31.23
CA ASP A 644 -8.07 18.86 30.61
C ASP A 644 -7.90 18.73 29.09
N CYS A 645 -7.24 19.69 28.44
CA CYS A 645 -7.17 19.78 26.98
C CYS A 645 -6.58 18.52 26.34
N LEU A 646 -5.48 17.97 26.88
CA LEU A 646 -4.85 16.77 26.32
C LEU A 646 -5.82 15.57 26.37
N GLY A 647 -6.47 15.35 27.51
CA GLY A 647 -7.42 14.25 27.68
C GLY A 647 -8.61 14.36 26.72
N LEU A 648 -9.18 15.56 26.60
CA LEU A 648 -10.30 15.81 25.67
C LEU A 648 -9.92 15.59 24.21
N LEU A 649 -8.73 16.03 23.78
CA LEU A 649 -8.24 15.82 22.41
C LEU A 649 -7.99 14.34 22.12
N MET A 650 -7.46 13.58 23.09
CA MET A 650 -7.31 12.13 22.95
C MET A 650 -8.65 11.41 22.87
N ASP A 651 -9.62 11.77 23.72
CA ASP A 651 -10.97 11.18 23.70
C ASP A 651 -11.69 11.45 22.37
N LEU A 652 -11.58 12.68 21.87
CA LEU A 652 -12.10 13.09 20.58
C LEU A 652 -11.50 12.27 19.43
N PHE A 653 -10.17 12.11 19.45
CA PHE A 653 -9.46 11.32 18.45
C PHE A 653 -9.88 9.84 18.49
N ILE A 654 -10.03 9.25 19.67
CA ILE A 654 -10.46 7.86 19.83
C ILE A 654 -11.87 7.65 19.25
N ILE A 655 -12.80 8.58 19.49
CA ILE A 655 -14.17 8.48 18.93
C ILE A 655 -14.15 8.62 17.41
N LEU A 656 -13.36 9.55 16.86
CA LEU A 656 -13.18 9.67 15.42
C LEU A 656 -12.66 8.36 14.83
N MET A 657 -11.66 7.76 15.48
CA MET A 657 -11.07 6.50 15.06
C MET A 657 -12.02 5.30 15.21
N ALA A 658 -12.94 5.32 16.17
CA ALA A 658 -13.95 4.28 16.33
C ALA A 658 -14.95 4.26 15.17
N VAL A 659 -15.26 5.42 14.59
CA VAL A 659 -16.04 5.49 13.35
C VAL A 659 -15.18 5.07 12.16
N LEU A 660 -13.94 5.56 12.08
CA LEU A 660 -13.08 5.36 10.93
C LEU A 660 -12.55 3.92 10.76
N GLY A 661 -12.21 3.25 11.86
CA GLY A 661 -11.58 1.92 11.88
C GLY A 661 -12.35 0.86 12.69
N GLY A 662 -13.55 1.19 13.16
CA GLY A 662 -14.44 0.25 13.84
C GLY A 662 -14.06 -0.09 15.30
N ASP A 663 -14.63 -1.20 15.77
CA ASP A 663 -14.52 -1.68 17.15
C ASP A 663 -13.12 -2.17 17.52
N GLY A 664 -12.41 -2.82 16.58
CA GLY A 664 -11.05 -3.31 16.83
C GLY A 664 -10.06 -2.18 17.14
N VAL A 665 -10.10 -1.10 16.36
CA VAL A 665 -9.28 0.09 16.61
C VAL A 665 -9.69 0.77 17.92
N LEU A 666 -11.00 0.90 18.20
CA LEU A 666 -11.48 1.50 19.45
C LEU A 666 -10.89 0.81 20.69
N VAL A 667 -11.04 -0.51 20.79
CA VAL A 667 -10.60 -1.29 21.97
C VAL A 667 -9.12 -1.03 22.26
N GLN A 668 -8.32 -0.97 21.21
CA GLN A 668 -6.87 -0.90 21.31
C GLN A 668 -6.40 0.53 21.61
N LEU A 669 -7.08 1.55 21.07
CA LEU A 669 -6.79 2.94 21.44
C LEU A 669 -7.28 3.28 22.86
N LEU A 670 -8.35 2.66 23.36
CA LEU A 670 -8.74 2.75 24.77
C LEU A 670 -7.69 2.11 25.68
N ALA A 671 -7.19 0.93 25.32
CA ALA A 671 -6.08 0.28 26.04
C ALA A 671 -4.80 1.14 26.01
N ALA A 672 -4.49 1.78 24.88
CA ALA A 672 -3.38 2.71 24.74
C ALA A 672 -3.52 3.94 25.64
N ARG A 673 -4.72 4.51 25.72
CA ARG A 673 -5.02 5.63 26.60
C ARG A 673 -4.85 5.25 28.07
N GLU A 674 -5.39 4.12 28.48
CA GLU A 674 -5.20 3.61 29.84
C GLU A 674 -3.72 3.34 30.13
N PHE A 675 -2.98 2.75 29.19
CA PHE A 675 -1.54 2.57 29.29
C PHE A 675 -0.83 3.90 29.57
N LEU A 676 -1.11 4.95 28.79
CA LEU A 676 -0.47 6.27 28.94
C LEU A 676 -0.79 6.93 30.29
N ILE A 677 -2.02 6.75 30.80
CA ILE A 677 -2.42 7.22 32.14
C ILE A 677 -1.62 6.50 33.24
N GLN A 678 -1.56 5.15 33.17
CA GLN A 678 -0.79 4.36 34.13
C GLN A 678 0.71 4.67 34.05
N PHE A 679 1.22 4.89 32.84
CA PHE A 679 2.60 5.26 32.58
C PHE A 679 2.95 6.59 33.24
N ARG A 680 2.14 7.63 33.03
CA ARG A 680 2.30 8.94 33.67
C ARG A 680 2.29 8.86 35.19
N TYR A 681 1.40 8.04 35.75
CA TYR A 681 1.27 7.85 37.19
C TYR A 681 2.43 7.04 37.80
N PHE A 682 2.92 6.02 37.10
CA PHE A 682 3.98 5.14 37.58
C PHE A 682 5.37 5.78 37.45
N PHE A 683 5.70 6.29 36.26
CA PHE A 683 6.99 6.89 35.92
C PHE A 683 6.96 8.41 36.07
N ILE A 684 6.53 8.91 37.22
CA ILE A 684 6.71 10.33 37.59
C ILE A 684 8.22 10.58 37.73
N THR A 685 8.87 10.88 36.61
CA THR A 685 10.31 11.15 36.53
C THR A 685 10.48 12.48 35.83
N ASN A 686 11.38 13.33 36.33
CA ASN A 686 11.81 14.53 35.61
C ASN A 686 12.75 14.21 34.43
N GLU A 687 12.86 12.94 34.02
CA GLU A 687 13.79 12.49 32.99
C GLU A 687 13.07 12.22 31.66
N PRO A 688 13.11 13.16 30.70
CA PRO A 688 12.34 13.07 29.45
C PRO A 688 12.75 11.87 28.59
N ILE A 689 14.02 11.44 28.66
CA ILE A 689 14.52 10.27 27.91
C ILE A 689 13.81 8.97 28.27
N VAL A 690 13.40 8.80 29.54
CA VAL A 690 12.67 7.60 30.01
C VAL A 690 11.30 7.52 29.34
N SER A 691 10.59 8.65 29.30
CA SER A 691 9.32 8.76 28.60
C SER A 691 9.47 8.51 27.11
N ALA A 692 10.49 9.11 26.49
CA ALA A 692 10.74 8.99 25.06
C ALA A 692 11.02 7.53 24.63
N LEU A 693 11.81 6.78 25.40
CA LEU A 693 12.12 5.37 25.11
C LEU A 693 10.86 4.51 25.01
N VAL A 694 9.99 4.58 26.02
CA VAL A 694 8.77 3.76 26.06
C VAL A 694 7.76 4.19 25.00
N ILE A 695 7.54 5.50 24.83
CA ILE A 695 6.57 6.01 23.87
C ILE A 695 6.99 5.72 22.43
N THR A 696 8.30 5.80 22.12
CA THR A 696 8.81 5.47 20.78
C THR A 696 8.60 3.99 20.45
N MET A 697 8.79 3.08 21.41
CA MET A 697 8.54 1.66 21.19
C MET A 697 7.03 1.34 21.14
N LEU A 698 6.23 2.07 21.92
CA LEU A 698 4.77 1.95 21.93
C LEU A 698 4.17 2.23 20.55
N ASN A 699 4.76 3.12 19.74
CA ASN A 699 4.30 3.38 18.36
C ASN A 699 4.15 2.08 17.55
N TRP A 700 5.14 1.20 17.60
CA TRP A 700 5.11 -0.06 16.89
C TRP A 700 4.13 -1.05 17.51
N VAL A 701 4.05 -1.10 18.85
CA VAL A 701 3.04 -1.93 19.51
C VAL A 701 1.64 -1.51 19.07
N LEU A 702 1.36 -0.20 19.04
CA LEU A 702 0.06 0.33 18.63
C LEU A 702 -0.21 0.17 17.14
N PHE A 703 0.80 0.30 16.29
CA PHE A 703 0.67 0.03 14.87
C PHE A 703 0.16 -1.41 14.64
N TYR A 704 0.83 -2.40 15.24
CA TYR A 704 0.39 -3.80 15.12
C TYR A 704 -0.91 -4.10 15.87
N SER A 705 -1.08 -3.54 17.08
CA SER A 705 -2.26 -3.83 17.90
C SER A 705 -3.52 -3.19 17.34
N THR A 706 -3.43 -2.23 16.43
CA THR A 706 -4.60 -1.65 15.73
C THR A 706 -4.91 -2.37 14.42
N GLY A 707 -4.31 -3.55 14.19
CA GLY A 707 -4.60 -4.39 13.02
C GLY A 707 -3.78 -4.07 11.77
N HIS A 708 -2.69 -3.29 11.90
CA HIS A 708 -1.86 -2.90 10.75
C HIS A 708 -0.58 -3.73 10.63
N ILE A 709 -0.17 -3.98 9.39
CA ILE A 709 1.08 -4.64 9.01
C ILE A 709 1.80 -3.71 8.02
N PRO A 710 3.14 -3.60 8.07
CA PRO A 710 3.87 -2.74 7.14
C PRO A 710 4.04 -3.42 5.78
N THR A 711 2.94 -3.62 5.06
CA THR A 711 2.87 -4.12 3.68
C THR A 711 1.86 -3.27 2.90
N PHE A 712 2.06 -3.10 1.59
CA PHE A 712 1.19 -2.25 0.78
C PHE A 712 -0.22 -2.82 0.63
N SER A 713 -0.35 -4.15 0.55
CA SER A 713 -1.64 -4.83 0.51
C SER A 713 -2.46 -4.68 1.79
N ALA A 714 -1.83 -4.32 2.92
CA ALA A 714 -2.52 -4.11 4.19
C ALA A 714 -2.95 -2.65 4.44
N ILE A 715 -2.82 -1.76 3.44
CA ILE A 715 -3.26 -0.36 3.58
C ILE A 715 -4.80 -0.32 3.64
N PRO A 716 -5.42 0.31 4.66
CA PRO A 716 -6.86 0.28 4.85
C PRO A 716 -7.56 1.33 3.97
N PHE A 717 -7.60 1.10 2.65
CA PHE A 717 -8.16 2.07 1.69
C PHE A 717 -9.63 2.42 1.93
N ARG A 718 -10.40 1.52 2.54
CA ARG A 718 -11.80 1.77 2.95
C ARG A 718 -11.97 3.01 3.84
N ALA A 719 -10.95 3.35 4.64
CA ALA A 719 -10.97 4.54 5.50
C ALA A 719 -11.23 5.82 4.70
N ALA A 720 -10.87 5.86 3.42
CA ALA A 720 -11.19 6.96 2.52
C ALA A 720 -12.70 7.27 2.43
N PHE A 721 -13.55 6.26 2.50
CA PHE A 721 -14.98 6.36 2.14
C PHE A 721 -15.93 6.33 3.34
N VAL A 722 -15.42 6.29 4.57
CA VAL A 722 -16.26 6.22 5.77
C VAL A 722 -17.07 7.50 5.96
N PHE A 723 -16.46 8.67 5.71
CA PHE A 723 -17.09 9.97 5.93
C PHE A 723 -17.63 10.63 4.65
N VAL A 724 -17.21 10.18 3.47
CA VAL A 724 -17.51 10.83 2.20
C VAL A 724 -17.97 9.81 1.16
N SER A 725 -18.98 10.18 0.38
CA SER A 725 -19.34 9.46 -0.85
C SER A 725 -18.32 9.80 -1.95
N GLY A 726 -18.04 8.86 -2.86
CA GLY A 726 -16.89 8.78 -3.78
C GLY A 726 -16.57 9.95 -4.74
N GLU A 727 -17.08 11.16 -4.53
CA GLU A 727 -16.80 12.30 -5.40
C GLU A 727 -15.29 12.65 -5.48
N VAL A 728 -14.80 12.76 -6.72
CA VAL A 728 -13.41 13.05 -7.11
C VAL A 728 -12.85 14.32 -6.45
N LEU A 729 -13.70 15.29 -6.08
CA LEU A 729 -13.26 16.57 -5.48
C LEU A 729 -12.63 16.41 -4.08
N LEU A 730 -12.78 15.25 -3.44
CA LEU A 730 -12.37 15.00 -2.05
C LEU A 730 -11.16 14.06 -1.88
N ARG A 731 -10.42 13.74 -2.96
CA ARG A 731 -9.29 12.77 -2.92
C ARG A 731 -8.23 13.08 -1.86
N THR A 732 -7.88 14.34 -1.64
CA THR A 732 -6.92 14.72 -0.58
C THR A 732 -7.44 14.39 0.81
N LEU A 733 -8.74 14.61 1.05
CA LEU A 733 -9.39 14.30 2.32
C LEU A 733 -9.48 12.79 2.55
N GLN A 734 -9.83 12.04 1.51
CA GLN A 734 -9.82 10.58 1.51
C GLN A 734 -8.44 10.00 1.88
N GLY A 735 -7.38 10.50 1.25
CA GLY A 735 -6.01 10.10 1.58
C GLY A 735 -5.62 10.42 3.03
N LEU A 736 -6.07 11.56 3.56
CA LEU A 736 -5.87 11.91 4.97
C LEU A 736 -6.53 10.91 5.92
N PHE A 737 -7.74 10.43 5.62
CA PHE A 737 -8.41 9.41 6.43
C PHE A 737 -7.65 8.09 6.44
N VAL A 738 -7.12 7.66 5.30
CA VAL A 738 -6.26 6.45 5.24
C VAL A 738 -5.00 6.63 6.11
N ILE A 739 -4.34 7.78 6.04
CA ILE A 739 -3.16 8.09 6.87
C ILE A 739 -3.52 8.12 8.37
N LEU A 740 -4.65 8.74 8.72
CA LEU A 740 -5.13 8.80 10.10
C LEU A 740 -5.41 7.41 10.66
N HIS A 741 -6.01 6.53 9.86
CA HIS A 741 -6.26 5.15 10.25
C HIS A 741 -4.97 4.37 10.44
N LEU A 742 -4.11 4.39 9.42
CA LEU A 742 -2.87 3.60 9.38
C LEU A 742 -1.88 3.97 10.50
N PHE A 743 -1.82 5.26 10.85
CA PHE A 743 -0.90 5.79 11.85
C PHE A 743 -1.59 6.28 13.11
N CYS A 744 -2.78 5.77 13.44
CA CYS A 744 -3.56 6.22 14.59
C CYS A 744 -2.80 6.10 15.93
N GLY A 745 -2.02 5.03 16.10
CA GLY A 745 -1.14 4.87 17.26
C GLY A 745 -0.06 5.95 17.35
N HIS A 746 0.56 6.32 16.23
CA HIS A 746 1.57 7.38 16.16
C HIS A 746 0.95 8.76 16.41
N PHE A 747 -0.28 8.99 15.96
CA PHE A 747 -1.02 10.23 16.25
C PHE A 747 -1.27 10.37 17.75
N LEU A 748 -1.76 9.31 18.40
CA LEU A 748 -2.08 9.31 19.82
C LEU A 748 -0.85 9.55 20.71
N THR A 749 0.27 8.88 20.41
CA THR A 749 1.53 9.04 21.15
C THR A 749 2.18 10.40 20.91
N ALA A 750 2.16 10.90 19.66
CA ALA A 750 2.66 12.24 19.33
C ALA A 750 1.87 13.34 20.04
N LEU A 751 0.54 13.22 20.08
CA LEU A 751 -0.32 14.12 20.84
C LEU A 751 0.01 14.09 22.35
N TYR A 752 0.24 12.90 22.91
CA TYR A 752 0.68 12.74 24.30
C TYR A 752 2.06 13.39 24.56
N VAL A 753 3.03 13.21 23.67
CA VAL A 753 4.38 13.82 23.77
C VAL A 753 4.31 15.34 23.74
N ALA A 754 3.43 15.91 22.92
CA ALA A 754 3.26 17.36 22.83
C ALA A 754 2.48 17.96 24.01
N GLY A 755 1.46 17.26 24.51
CA GLY A 755 0.63 17.76 25.61
C GLY A 755 1.22 17.52 27.01
N ASN A 756 2.05 16.49 27.20
CA ASN A 756 2.64 16.14 28.48
C ASN A 756 3.99 16.86 28.73
N GLN A 757 4.00 18.18 28.51
CA GLN A 757 5.19 19.03 28.66
C GLN A 757 5.08 19.95 29.87
N THR A 758 6.20 20.12 30.59
CA THR A 758 6.39 21.17 31.61
C THR A 758 7.72 21.89 31.34
N ASP A 759 7.95 23.04 31.98
CA ASP A 759 9.14 23.87 31.74
C ASP A 759 10.48 23.11 31.91
N ASN A 760 10.49 22.07 32.75
CA ASN A 760 11.67 21.25 33.02
C ASN A 760 11.60 19.84 32.41
N HIS A 761 10.56 19.51 31.64
CA HIS A 761 10.32 18.17 31.11
C HIS A 761 9.73 18.21 29.70
N ASP A 762 10.59 18.37 28.69
CA ASP A 762 10.24 18.26 27.27
C ASP A 762 10.71 16.92 26.69
N VAL A 763 9.75 16.06 26.33
CA VAL A 763 9.99 14.71 25.80
C VAL A 763 10.26 14.72 24.30
N ALA A 764 9.80 15.75 23.57
CA ALA A 764 9.77 15.70 22.12
C ALA A 764 11.15 15.59 21.45
N PRO A 765 12.21 16.32 21.88
CA PRO A 765 13.54 16.18 21.26
C PRO A 765 14.08 14.74 21.35
N PHE A 766 13.93 14.11 22.52
CA PHE A 766 14.34 12.72 22.73
C PHE A 766 13.49 11.73 21.91
N PHE A 767 12.18 11.93 21.85
CA PHE A 767 11.28 11.10 21.05
C PHE A 767 11.61 11.18 19.56
N LEU A 768 11.87 12.38 19.04
CA LEU A 768 12.27 12.59 17.64
C LEU A 768 13.64 11.98 17.32
N LEU A 769 14.61 12.10 18.24
CA LEU A 769 15.91 11.43 18.12
C LEU A 769 15.75 9.91 17.98
N LEU A 770 15.03 9.29 18.93
CA LEU A 770 14.85 7.84 18.97
C LEU A 770 14.05 7.33 17.76
N SER A 771 13.02 8.05 17.34
CA SER A 771 12.24 7.71 16.14
C SER A 771 13.09 7.84 14.86
N THR A 772 13.95 8.86 14.77
CA THR A 772 14.91 9.03 13.65
C THR A 772 15.93 7.89 13.61
N ILE A 773 16.38 7.42 14.78
CA ILE A 773 17.27 6.25 14.88
C ILE A 773 16.59 4.99 14.32
N GLN A 774 15.31 4.75 14.64
CA GLN A 774 14.57 3.60 14.07
C GLN A 774 14.45 3.69 12.54
N VAL A 775 14.15 4.88 11.99
CA VAL A 775 14.14 5.11 10.54
C VAL A 775 15.52 4.88 9.92
N ALA A 776 16.60 5.29 10.58
CA ALA A 776 17.96 5.10 10.09
C ALA A 776 18.34 3.62 10.03
N PHE A 777 18.06 2.85 11.08
CA PHE A 777 18.35 1.42 11.09
C PHE A 777 17.47 0.63 10.10
N SER A 778 16.18 0.97 9.95
CA SER A 778 15.34 0.33 8.93
C SER A 778 15.79 0.67 7.51
N CYS A 779 16.22 1.91 7.27
CA CYS A 779 16.87 2.33 6.03
C CYS A 779 18.14 1.50 5.76
N TRP A 780 19.07 1.42 6.72
CA TRP A 780 20.31 0.65 6.55
C TRP A 780 20.08 -0.85 6.39
N ALA A 781 19.11 -1.43 7.09
CA ALA A 781 18.70 -2.81 6.89
C ALA A 781 18.21 -3.03 5.45
N THR A 782 17.44 -2.09 4.92
CA THR A 782 16.99 -2.10 3.53
C THR A 782 18.19 -1.98 2.57
N ILE A 783 19.21 -1.16 2.88
CA ILE A 783 20.42 -1.02 2.02
C ILE A 783 21.15 -2.35 1.99
N PHE A 784 21.31 -2.95 3.15
CA PHE A 784 22.00 -4.22 3.34
C PHE A 784 21.31 -5.33 2.54
N HIS A 785 19.98 -5.41 2.65
CA HIS A 785 19.13 -6.41 2.01
C HIS A 785 18.63 -6.05 0.61
N ARG A 786 19.21 -5.04 -0.04
CA ARG A 786 18.77 -4.58 -1.38
C ARG A 786 18.80 -5.67 -2.46
N LYS A 787 19.60 -6.73 -2.28
CA LYS A 787 19.65 -7.91 -3.18
C LYS A 787 18.89 -9.13 -2.65
N HIS A 788 18.24 -9.01 -1.49
CA HIS A 788 17.48 -10.10 -0.89
C HIS A 788 16.16 -10.30 -1.63
N LEU A 789 15.71 -11.55 -1.75
CA LEU A 789 14.44 -11.91 -2.41
C LEU A 789 13.19 -11.29 -1.76
N MET A 790 13.32 -10.75 -0.54
CA MET A 790 12.22 -10.18 0.25
C MET A 790 12.35 -8.66 0.37
N MET A 791 13.18 -8.04 -0.47
CA MET A 791 13.45 -6.60 -0.44
C MET A 791 12.15 -5.78 -0.55
N TYR A 792 11.32 -6.06 -1.56
CA TYR A 792 10.08 -5.32 -1.81
C TYR A 792 8.89 -5.82 -0.99
N LYS A 793 8.96 -7.03 -0.44
CA LYS A 793 7.91 -7.64 0.39
C LYS A 793 8.02 -7.29 1.89
N VAL A 794 9.24 -7.18 2.40
CA VAL A 794 9.52 -7.08 3.84
C VAL A 794 10.30 -5.81 4.18
N PHE A 795 11.50 -5.63 3.62
CA PHE A 795 12.42 -4.60 4.09
C PHE A 795 12.03 -3.18 3.65
N ALA A 796 11.77 -2.98 2.35
CA ALA A 796 11.41 -1.67 1.81
C ALA A 796 10.05 -1.17 2.35
N PRO A 797 8.97 -1.99 2.41
CA PRO A 797 7.74 -1.59 3.10
C PRO A 797 7.98 -1.21 4.56
N TYR A 798 8.72 -2.02 5.32
CA TYR A 798 9.01 -1.70 6.73
C TYR A 798 9.69 -0.33 6.88
N PHE A 799 10.71 -0.04 6.07
CA PHE A 799 11.36 1.27 6.05
C PHE A 799 10.38 2.41 5.73
N LEU A 800 9.56 2.27 4.69
CA LEU A 800 8.62 3.31 4.28
C LEU A 800 7.55 3.60 5.34
N PHE A 801 6.99 2.57 5.96
CA PHE A 801 6.03 2.74 7.05
C PHE A 801 6.69 3.36 8.28
N THR A 802 7.94 2.98 8.61
CA THR A 802 8.71 3.64 9.67
C THR A 802 8.88 5.13 9.40
N ALA A 803 9.26 5.49 8.16
CA ALA A 803 9.49 6.88 7.75
C ALA A 803 8.20 7.69 7.75
N ALA A 804 7.11 7.13 7.21
CA ALA A 804 5.79 7.76 7.22
C ALA A 804 5.27 7.98 8.65
N GLY A 805 5.44 7.00 9.55
CA GLY A 805 5.10 7.14 10.97
C GLY A 805 5.87 8.27 11.67
N LEU A 806 7.15 8.46 11.32
CA LEU A 806 7.94 9.61 11.81
C LEU A 806 7.38 10.95 11.28
N ILE A 807 7.05 11.04 9.98
CA ILE A 807 6.46 12.25 9.38
C ILE A 807 5.13 12.61 10.06
N VAL A 808 4.26 11.63 10.30
CA VAL A 808 3.01 11.81 11.04
C VAL A 808 3.30 12.34 12.44
N SER A 809 4.23 11.70 13.15
CA SER A 809 4.58 12.10 14.52
C SER A 809 5.12 13.53 14.59
N ILE A 810 6.01 13.93 13.66
CA ILE A 810 6.54 15.29 13.56
C ILE A 810 5.40 16.29 13.33
N THR A 811 4.53 16.00 12.37
CA THR A 811 3.41 16.88 12.00
C THR A 811 2.48 17.11 13.18
N VAL A 812 2.09 16.02 13.87
CA VAL A 812 1.22 16.09 15.06
C VAL A 812 1.87 16.83 16.22
N ILE A 813 3.17 16.59 16.49
CA ILE A 813 3.91 17.31 17.54
C ILE A 813 3.95 18.81 17.24
N LEU A 814 4.25 19.21 16.00
CA LEU A 814 4.32 20.62 15.61
C LEU A 814 2.96 21.33 15.78
N LEU A 815 1.89 20.75 15.23
CA LEU A 815 0.54 21.31 15.34
C LEU A 815 0.08 21.37 16.81
N SER A 816 0.32 20.31 17.58
CA SER A 816 -0.06 20.25 19.00
C SER A 816 0.72 21.26 19.84
N ARG A 817 1.99 21.50 19.54
CA ARG A 817 2.78 22.54 20.22
C ARG A 817 2.20 23.94 20.03
N LEU A 818 1.67 24.26 18.85
CA LEU A 818 0.98 25.53 18.63
C LEU A 818 -0.26 25.67 19.53
N VAL A 819 -1.01 24.57 19.72
CA VAL A 819 -2.18 24.53 20.60
C VAL A 819 -1.77 24.74 22.07
N PHE A 820 -0.78 24.00 22.57
CA PHE A 820 -0.40 24.05 23.99
C PHE A 820 0.43 25.29 24.35
N ALA A 821 1.17 25.89 23.41
CA ALA A 821 1.92 27.12 23.64
C ALA A 821 1.00 28.31 23.96
N ASN A 822 -0.13 28.43 23.28
CA ASN A 822 -1.11 29.49 23.56
C ASN A 822 -1.77 29.34 24.93
N LYS A 823 -1.89 28.12 25.45
CA LYS A 823 -2.50 27.86 26.76
C LYS A 823 -1.56 28.15 27.94
N ASN A 824 -0.24 28.19 27.72
CA ASN A 824 0.75 28.59 28.73
C ASN A 824 0.77 30.09 29.02
N LYS A 825 0.20 30.93 28.15
CA LYS A 825 0.16 32.38 28.34
C LYS A 825 -1.01 32.86 29.22
N HIS A 826 -1.93 31.96 29.57
CA HIS A 826 -3.18 32.27 30.28
C HIS A 826 -3.33 31.51 31.61
N ALA A 827 -2.32 30.75 32.01
CA ALA A 827 -2.16 30.20 33.36
C ALA A 827 -1.22 31.10 34.15
#